data_AF-A0AAD7VD41-F1
#
_entry.id   AF-A0AAD7VD41-F1
#
_cell.length_a   1.000
_cell.length_b   1.000
_cell.length_c   1.000
_cell.angle_alpha   90.00
_cell.angle_beta   90.00
_cell.angle_gamma   90.00
#
_symmetry.space_group_name_H-M   'P 1'
#
loop_
_entity.id
_entity.type
_entity.pdbx_description
1 polymer ?
#
loop_
_entity_poly.entity_id
_entity_poly.type
_entity_poly.pdbx_seq_one_letter_code
_entity_poly.pdbx_strand_id
1 'polypeptide(L)'
;MMGTTISGCIPQDVRLVCVDKCYVLSGLRNGMLLRFEWPIVSAVSSSDLSSLSHVTSLYGKADTALSNMNLSKMSEPNLCKKLNDLPVTLQLIAIRRIGITPVFLVPLSDSLDADIIALSDRPWLLHSARHGLSYTSISFQPATHLTPVCSIECPKGVLFVAENSLHLVEMVLSKRLNVQKFHLGGTPRKVLYHSDSRLLLVMRTEVDDDASSSDICCVDPLSGSVLSSFKLELGETGKSMELVRVGGEQVLLIGTSLSSGPAIMPSGEADSNIKGRLRVLCLEHVQNSDSGSMTFCSKAGSSSQRTSPFHESVGCATEQLSSSSLGSSPDDNSCDGVKLDETEAWQLRLAFSTSWPGVLLAICPYLDRYFLASSGNAFYVCGFPNDNPQRVKRFAVGRTRFMITSLTAHFTRIAVGDCRDGILFYYYHEDAKKLEQLYCDPSQRLVADCVLMDVDTAVVSDRKGSIAVLSCLDHLEDNASPECNLTLSCAYYMAEVAMSIKKGSYSYRLPADDVLQGTSGPNSNIVSSQDTIIASTLLGSIMIFIPLSREEYELLEAVQERLVGHPLTAPILGNDHNEFRSRENPVGVPKILDGDMLTQFLELTSMQQEAVLSLLPGSSGVLRSSLKPMSHSPIPVSQVVQLLERVHYALN
;
A
#
# COMPACT_ATOMS: atom_id res chain seq x y z
N MET A 1 -3.82 -9.27 -46.89
CA MET A 1 -3.22 -7.93 -46.73
C MET A 1 -1.97 -8.09 -45.90
N MET A 2 -0.81 -7.69 -46.41
CA MET A 2 0.42 -7.56 -45.59
C MET A 2 0.14 -6.54 -44.47
N GLY A 3 0.50 -6.90 -43.24
CA GLY A 3 0.22 -6.09 -42.05
C GLY A 3 0.78 -4.69 -42.13
N THR A 4 0.03 -3.72 -41.63
CA THR A 4 0.46 -2.34 -41.44
C THR A 4 1.75 -2.30 -40.62
N THR A 5 2.82 -1.76 -41.19
CA THR A 5 4.08 -1.48 -40.50
C THR A 5 3.83 -0.47 -39.38
N ILE A 6 3.84 -0.93 -38.14
CA ILE A 6 3.83 -0.05 -36.96
C ILE A 6 5.25 0.52 -36.82
N SER A 7 5.47 1.75 -37.27
CA SER A 7 6.79 2.39 -37.16
C SER A 7 7.16 2.56 -35.69
N GLY A 8 8.35 2.08 -35.29
CA GLY A 8 8.86 2.18 -33.92
C GLY A 8 8.79 0.89 -33.08
N CYS A 9 8.21 -0.18 -33.62
CA CYS A 9 8.05 -1.47 -32.92
C CYS A 9 9.04 -2.53 -33.39
N ILE A 10 10.34 -2.35 -33.10
CA ILE A 10 11.36 -3.38 -33.41
C ILE A 10 11.31 -4.46 -32.31
N PRO A 11 11.03 -5.74 -32.66
CA PRO A 11 11.07 -6.82 -31.68
C PRO A 11 12.51 -7.05 -31.22
N GLN A 12 12.67 -7.13 -29.90
CA GLN A 12 13.91 -7.48 -29.23
C GLN A 12 13.99 -8.98 -28.97
N ASP A 13 12.88 -9.60 -28.53
CA ASP A 13 12.80 -11.02 -28.23
C ASP A 13 11.39 -11.57 -28.55
N VAL A 14 11.30 -12.86 -28.86
CA VAL A 14 10.04 -13.54 -29.21
C VAL A 14 10.02 -14.95 -28.64
N ARG A 15 8.95 -15.33 -27.95
CA ARG A 15 8.78 -16.64 -27.31
C ARG A 15 7.39 -17.21 -27.54
N LEU A 16 7.30 -18.55 -27.60
CA LEU A 16 6.04 -19.28 -27.59
C LEU A 16 5.73 -19.74 -26.16
N VAL A 17 4.49 -19.58 -25.73
CA VAL A 17 4.02 -19.89 -24.38
C VAL A 17 2.70 -20.64 -24.46
N CYS A 18 2.49 -21.64 -23.63
CA CYS A 18 1.25 -22.41 -23.53
C CYS A 18 0.67 -22.21 -22.13
N VAL A 19 -0.57 -21.72 -22.07
CA VAL A 19 -1.28 -21.48 -20.80
C VAL A 19 -2.62 -22.21 -20.83
N ASP A 20 -3.71 -21.50 -21.15
CA ASP A 20 -4.98 -22.06 -21.61
C ASP A 20 -4.92 -22.35 -23.12
N LYS A 21 -4.17 -21.53 -23.85
CA LYS A 21 -3.87 -21.65 -25.28
C LYS A 21 -2.40 -21.38 -25.52
N CYS A 22 -1.94 -21.68 -26.73
CA CYS A 22 -0.63 -21.26 -27.20
C CYS A 22 -0.67 -19.77 -27.59
N TYR A 23 0.28 -19.00 -27.08
CA TYR A 23 0.49 -17.58 -27.35
C TYR A 23 1.91 -17.35 -27.84
N VAL A 24 2.07 -16.36 -28.72
CA VAL A 24 3.39 -15.81 -29.07
C VAL A 24 3.56 -14.49 -28.33
N LEU A 25 4.57 -14.39 -27.48
CA LEU A 25 4.96 -13.17 -26.81
C LEU A 25 6.11 -12.51 -27.58
N SER A 26 6.01 -11.21 -27.82
CA SER A 26 7.09 -10.42 -28.43
C SER A 26 7.41 -9.21 -27.57
N GLY A 27 8.61 -9.19 -27.01
CA GLY A 27 9.18 -8.04 -26.32
C GLY A 27 9.76 -7.06 -27.33
N LEU A 28 9.41 -5.78 -27.23
CA LEU A 28 9.87 -4.71 -28.12
C LEU A 28 10.99 -3.89 -27.48
N ARG A 29 11.78 -3.21 -28.32
CA ARG A 29 12.87 -2.33 -27.86
C ARG A 29 12.43 -1.10 -27.07
N ASN A 30 11.17 -0.70 -27.20
CA ASN A 30 10.59 0.46 -26.53
C ASN A 30 9.90 0.12 -25.19
N GLY A 31 10.13 -1.08 -24.64
CA GLY A 31 9.55 -1.52 -23.37
C GLY A 31 8.13 -2.09 -23.46
N MET A 32 7.59 -2.26 -24.67
CA MET A 32 6.28 -2.87 -24.87
C MET A 32 6.39 -4.39 -25.04
N LEU A 33 5.36 -5.09 -24.60
CA LEU A 33 5.16 -6.53 -24.76
C LEU A 33 3.87 -6.77 -25.54
N LEU A 34 3.98 -7.53 -26.63
CA LEU A 34 2.87 -7.93 -27.47
C LEU A 34 2.53 -9.40 -27.22
N ARG A 35 1.24 -9.73 -27.11
CA ARG A 35 0.73 -11.09 -27.00
C ARG A 35 -0.13 -11.41 -28.22
N PHE A 36 0.26 -12.44 -28.98
CA PHE A 36 -0.49 -12.93 -30.13
C PHE A 36 -1.08 -14.31 -29.87
N GLU A 37 -2.23 -14.63 -30.46
CA GLU A 37 -2.83 -15.96 -30.40
C GLU A 37 -2.15 -16.85 -31.41
N TRP A 38 -1.75 -18.04 -30.98
CA TRP A 38 -1.39 -19.08 -31.92
C TRP A 38 -2.68 -19.61 -32.56
N PRO A 39 -2.79 -19.61 -33.89
CA PRO A 39 -4.00 -20.06 -34.54
C PRO A 39 -4.21 -21.56 -34.30
N ILE A 40 -5.39 -21.89 -33.79
CA ILE A 40 -5.90 -23.25 -33.79
C ILE A 40 -6.23 -23.56 -35.25
N VAL A 41 -5.70 -24.66 -35.81
CA VAL A 41 -5.95 -25.07 -37.20
C VAL A 41 -7.41 -25.50 -37.35
N SER A 42 -8.30 -24.53 -37.51
CA SER A 42 -9.72 -24.70 -37.78
C SER A 42 -10.00 -24.30 -39.23
N ALA A 43 -9.33 -24.95 -40.17
CA ALA A 43 -9.57 -24.72 -41.60
C ALA A 43 -9.16 -25.94 -42.42
N VAL A 44 -9.93 -27.01 -42.35
CA VAL A 44 -10.11 -27.90 -43.51
C VAL A 44 -11.61 -28.10 -43.71
N SER A 45 -12.04 -27.75 -44.92
CA SER A 45 -13.38 -27.92 -45.47
C SER A 45 -13.94 -29.32 -45.24
N SER A 46 -15.23 -29.36 -44.91
CA SER A 46 -16.05 -30.53 -44.68
C SER A 46 -16.28 -31.40 -45.93
N SER A 47 -15.30 -32.17 -46.37
CA SER A 47 -15.55 -33.21 -47.38
C SER A 47 -14.75 -34.51 -47.29
N ASP A 48 -13.74 -34.65 -46.42
CA ASP A 48 -13.00 -35.93 -46.29
C ASP A 48 -12.77 -36.31 -44.82
N LEU A 49 -13.78 -36.92 -44.19
CA LEU A 49 -13.68 -37.48 -42.84
C LEU A 49 -14.24 -38.91 -42.83
N SER A 50 -13.34 -39.89 -43.02
CA SER A 50 -13.61 -41.28 -42.62
C SER A 50 -12.42 -41.99 -41.97
N SER A 51 -11.40 -41.27 -41.46
CA SER A 51 -10.27 -41.93 -40.80
C SER A 51 -9.55 -41.16 -39.66
N LEU A 52 -10.15 -40.11 -39.08
CA LEU A 52 -9.62 -39.49 -37.85
C LEU A 52 -10.71 -39.33 -36.78
N SER A 53 -11.03 -40.43 -36.09
CA SER A 53 -11.90 -40.44 -34.91
C SER A 53 -11.15 -40.86 -33.62
N HIS A 54 -9.83 -40.69 -33.58
CA HIS A 54 -9.00 -41.11 -32.43
C HIS A 54 -7.96 -40.07 -32.04
N VAL A 55 -8.33 -38.81 -31.80
CA VAL A 55 -7.46 -37.87 -31.05
C VAL A 55 -8.24 -36.98 -30.06
N THR A 56 -9.56 -36.84 -30.18
CA THR A 56 -10.35 -35.89 -29.38
C THR A 56 -10.94 -36.47 -28.07
N SER A 57 -10.18 -37.26 -27.29
CA SER A 57 -10.69 -37.78 -26.00
C SER A 57 -9.70 -37.82 -24.82
N LEU A 58 -8.67 -36.97 -24.78
CA LEU A 58 -7.72 -36.93 -23.65
C LEU A 58 -7.72 -35.60 -22.86
N TYR A 59 -8.81 -34.85 -22.86
CA TYR A 59 -9.03 -33.79 -21.87
C TYR A 59 -10.20 -34.17 -20.97
N GLY A 60 -9.89 -35.01 -19.99
CA GLY A 60 -10.84 -35.44 -18.97
C GLY A 60 -10.20 -36.44 -18.04
N LYS A 61 -9.66 -35.93 -16.93
CA LYS A 61 -9.13 -36.65 -15.76
C LYS A 61 -7.77 -37.34 -15.94
N ALA A 62 -6.76 -36.81 -15.25
CA ALA A 62 -5.91 -37.61 -14.35
C ALA A 62 -4.97 -36.68 -13.57
N ASP A 63 -5.25 -36.53 -12.27
CA ASP A 63 -4.21 -36.32 -11.27
C ASP A 63 -3.25 -37.52 -11.28
N THR A 64 -1.97 -37.22 -11.05
CA THR A 64 -0.90 -38.15 -10.66
C THR A 64 -0.33 -39.09 -11.74
N ALA A 65 1.01 -39.01 -11.85
CA ALA A 65 1.94 -39.94 -12.49
C ALA A 65 1.98 -39.95 -14.03
N LEU A 66 3.03 -39.34 -14.60
CA LEU A 66 3.82 -39.89 -15.72
C LEU A 66 5.08 -39.05 -15.94
N SER A 67 6.09 -39.32 -15.11
CA SER A 67 7.48 -39.20 -15.53
C SER A 67 7.77 -40.28 -16.59
N ASN A 68 8.52 -39.90 -17.62
CA ASN A 68 9.03 -40.73 -18.71
C ASN A 68 8.07 -40.98 -19.88
N MET A 69 8.15 -40.11 -20.90
CA MET A 69 8.15 -40.58 -22.28
C MET A 69 9.15 -39.79 -23.12
N ASN A 70 10.20 -40.50 -23.53
CA ASN A 70 11.19 -40.07 -24.51
C ASN A 70 10.51 -39.76 -25.84
N LEU A 71 10.63 -38.51 -26.31
CA LEU A 71 10.32 -38.12 -27.68
C LEU A 71 11.43 -38.62 -28.61
N SER A 72 11.40 -39.90 -28.97
CA SER A 72 12.23 -40.43 -30.05
C SER A 72 11.49 -41.53 -30.80
N LYS A 73 10.66 -41.14 -31.78
CA LYS A 73 10.30 -41.87 -33.01
C LYS A 73 9.00 -41.31 -33.59
N MET A 74 9.12 -40.37 -34.51
CA MET A 74 8.13 -40.11 -35.57
C MET A 74 8.93 -39.60 -36.77
N SER A 75 9.40 -40.54 -37.58
CA SER A 75 10.03 -40.26 -38.87
C SER A 75 9.08 -40.74 -39.98
N GLU A 76 8.17 -39.87 -40.40
CA GLU A 76 7.61 -39.90 -41.75
C GLU A 76 7.77 -38.49 -42.36
N PRO A 77 8.73 -38.27 -43.28
CA PRO A 77 9.13 -36.93 -43.70
C PRO A 77 8.30 -36.33 -44.86
N ASN A 78 7.17 -36.95 -45.24
CA ASN A 78 6.57 -36.69 -46.56
C ASN A 78 5.15 -36.10 -46.59
N LEU A 79 4.49 -35.88 -45.44
CA LEU A 79 3.18 -35.21 -45.43
C LEU A 79 3.26 -33.71 -45.03
N CYS A 80 4.33 -33.30 -44.35
CA CYS A 80 4.51 -31.92 -43.87
C CYS A 80 5.08 -30.91 -44.90
N LYS A 81 5.46 -31.36 -46.10
CA LYS A 81 6.08 -30.48 -47.12
C LYS A 81 5.10 -29.66 -47.97
N LYS A 82 3.78 -29.91 -47.88
CA LYS A 82 2.77 -29.24 -48.72
C LYS A 82 1.96 -28.14 -48.04
N LEU A 83 2.22 -27.85 -46.76
CA LEU A 83 1.52 -26.80 -46.00
C LEU A 83 2.43 -25.62 -45.59
N ASN A 84 3.65 -25.52 -46.14
CA ASN A 84 4.72 -24.67 -45.60
C ASN A 84 4.85 -23.26 -46.21
N ASP A 85 4.01 -22.85 -47.14
CA ASP A 85 4.21 -21.57 -47.87
C ASP A 85 3.12 -20.51 -47.65
N LEU A 86 2.14 -20.74 -46.77
CA LEU A 86 1.18 -19.70 -46.41
C LEU A 86 1.55 -19.07 -45.07
N PRO A 87 1.78 -17.74 -45.01
CA PRO A 87 2.07 -17.06 -43.76
C PRO A 87 0.88 -17.23 -42.82
N VAL A 88 1.14 -17.91 -41.70
CA VAL A 88 0.17 -18.07 -40.63
C VAL A 88 -0.09 -16.69 -40.02
N THR A 89 -1.33 -16.20 -40.14
CA THR A 89 -1.69 -14.88 -39.63
C THR A 89 -1.88 -14.98 -38.11
N LEU A 90 -0.96 -14.39 -37.36
CA LEU A 90 -1.07 -14.26 -35.91
C LEU A 90 -2.00 -13.10 -35.57
N GLN A 91 -2.98 -13.35 -34.72
CA GLN A 91 -3.88 -12.31 -34.23
C GLN A 91 -3.27 -11.66 -32.98
N LEU A 92 -3.08 -10.35 -32.98
CA LEU A 92 -2.64 -9.62 -31.80
C LEU A 92 -3.80 -9.55 -30.79
N ILE A 93 -3.56 -10.04 -29.57
CA ILE A 93 -4.57 -10.15 -28.51
C ILE A 93 -4.35 -9.19 -27.35
N ALA A 94 -3.11 -8.76 -27.09
CA ALA A 94 -2.86 -7.77 -26.05
C ALA A 94 -1.55 -7.03 -26.31
N ILE A 95 -1.53 -5.79 -25.84
CA ILE A 95 -0.37 -4.89 -25.85
C ILE A 95 -0.22 -4.37 -24.44
N ARG A 96 0.98 -4.52 -23.85
CA ARG A 96 1.31 -4.09 -22.49
C ARG A 96 2.60 -3.28 -22.49
N ARG A 97 2.71 -2.25 -21.66
CA ARG A 97 3.98 -1.50 -21.48
C ARG A 97 4.69 -1.96 -20.21
N ILE A 98 5.59 -2.93 -20.32
CA ILE A 98 6.33 -3.50 -19.18
C ILE A 98 7.38 -2.52 -18.62
N GLY A 99 7.96 -1.67 -19.46
CA GLY A 99 9.00 -0.72 -19.08
C GLY A 99 9.30 0.32 -20.14
N ILE A 100 10.47 0.96 -20.04
CA ILE A 100 11.01 1.90 -21.05
C ILE A 100 12.25 1.40 -21.78
N THR A 101 12.88 0.31 -21.30
CA THR A 101 14.06 -0.30 -21.93
C THR A 101 13.65 -1.55 -22.73
N PRO A 102 14.52 -2.07 -23.64
CA PRO A 102 14.18 -3.26 -24.43
C PRO A 102 13.76 -4.46 -23.56
N VAL A 103 12.66 -5.10 -23.95
CA VAL A 103 12.12 -6.26 -23.20
C VAL A 103 12.77 -7.55 -23.65
N PHE A 104 13.43 -8.25 -22.72
CA PHE A 104 13.98 -9.60 -22.94
C PHE A 104 13.11 -10.65 -22.23
N LEU A 105 12.87 -11.79 -22.86
CA LEU A 105 11.99 -12.83 -22.35
C LEU A 105 12.79 -14.07 -21.97
N VAL A 106 12.92 -14.31 -20.66
CA VAL A 106 13.71 -15.42 -20.11
C VAL A 106 12.78 -16.47 -19.50
N PRO A 107 12.66 -17.68 -20.10
CA PRO A 107 11.88 -18.76 -19.51
C PRO A 107 12.58 -19.34 -18.28
N LEU A 108 11.81 -19.71 -17.26
CA LEU A 108 12.34 -20.33 -16.03
C LEU A 108 12.54 -21.85 -16.14
N SER A 109 11.87 -22.48 -17.09
CA SER A 109 11.94 -23.91 -17.37
C SER A 109 12.01 -24.16 -18.88
N ASP A 110 12.42 -25.38 -19.26
CA ASP A 110 12.39 -25.81 -20.66
C ASP A 110 10.96 -26.18 -21.13
N SER A 111 9.96 -26.12 -20.25
CA SER A 111 8.56 -26.28 -20.61
C SER A 111 8.02 -25.03 -21.31
N LEU A 112 6.95 -25.20 -22.08
CA LEU A 112 6.22 -24.07 -22.68
C LEU A 112 5.34 -23.33 -21.67
N ASP A 113 5.55 -23.53 -20.36
CA ASP A 113 4.68 -22.94 -19.35
C ASP A 113 4.80 -21.41 -19.30
N ALA A 114 3.79 -20.78 -18.70
CA ALA A 114 3.67 -19.33 -18.59
C ALA A 114 4.79 -18.63 -17.79
N ASP A 115 5.63 -19.39 -17.09
CA ASP A 115 6.60 -18.91 -16.10
C ASP A 115 7.82 -18.28 -16.80
N ILE A 116 7.66 -17.03 -17.23
CA ILE A 116 8.64 -16.25 -17.96
C ILE A 116 8.93 -14.97 -17.21
N ILE A 117 10.20 -14.60 -17.13
CA ILE A 117 10.59 -13.28 -16.64
C ILE A 117 10.82 -12.35 -17.84
N ALA A 118 10.03 -11.27 -17.90
CA ALA A 118 10.27 -10.16 -18.78
C ALA A 118 11.21 -9.15 -18.10
N LEU A 119 12.44 -9.05 -18.60
CA LEU A 119 13.42 -8.07 -18.15
C LEU A 119 13.25 -6.76 -18.91
N SER A 120 13.19 -5.66 -18.17
CA SER A 120 13.26 -4.29 -18.70
C SER A 120 13.95 -3.41 -17.65
N ASP A 121 13.49 -2.18 -17.44
CA ASP A 121 13.83 -1.34 -16.29
C ASP A 121 13.43 -1.98 -14.96
N ARG A 122 12.36 -2.79 -14.96
CA ARG A 122 11.99 -3.67 -13.85
C ARG A 122 11.83 -5.11 -14.37
N PRO A 123 12.23 -6.13 -13.60
CA PRO A 123 11.89 -7.51 -13.90
C PRO A 123 10.41 -7.79 -13.58
N TRP A 124 9.69 -8.42 -14.52
CA TRP A 124 8.29 -8.82 -14.35
C TRP A 124 8.15 -10.32 -14.54
N LEU A 125 7.52 -10.99 -13.58
CA LEU A 125 7.10 -12.37 -13.70
C LEU A 125 5.77 -12.44 -14.46
N LEU A 126 5.78 -13.11 -15.59
CA LEU A 126 4.60 -13.57 -16.28
C LEU A 126 4.28 -14.96 -15.74
N HIS A 127 3.02 -15.20 -15.42
CA HIS A 127 2.56 -16.51 -15.00
C HIS A 127 1.10 -16.75 -15.43
N SER A 128 0.68 -18.00 -15.31
CA SER A 128 -0.68 -18.41 -15.65
C SER A 128 -1.70 -17.80 -14.67
N ALA A 129 -2.79 -17.26 -15.23
CA ALA A 129 -3.93 -16.69 -14.52
C ALA A 129 -5.23 -17.34 -14.98
N ARG A 130 -6.34 -17.03 -14.29
CA ARG A 130 -7.65 -17.68 -14.51
C ARG A 130 -8.17 -17.53 -15.95
N HIS A 131 -7.84 -16.43 -16.62
CA HIS A 131 -8.29 -16.11 -17.99
C HIS A 131 -7.15 -15.76 -18.95
N GLY A 132 -5.90 -16.16 -18.64
CA GLY A 132 -4.75 -15.92 -19.52
C GLY A 132 -3.44 -15.76 -18.76
N LEU A 133 -2.76 -14.62 -18.99
CA LEU A 133 -1.47 -14.29 -18.39
C LEU A 133 -1.63 -13.12 -17.43
N SER A 134 -1.09 -13.26 -16.23
CA SER A 134 -0.94 -12.16 -15.27
C SER A 134 0.52 -11.72 -15.18
N TYR A 135 0.70 -10.46 -14.84
CA TYR A 135 2.00 -9.80 -14.72
C TYR A 135 2.18 -9.41 -13.26
N THR A 136 3.27 -9.89 -12.65
CA THR A 136 3.64 -9.53 -11.28
C THR A 136 5.04 -8.91 -11.34
N SER A 137 5.21 -7.73 -10.80
CA SER A 137 6.54 -7.13 -10.69
C SER A 137 7.41 -7.96 -9.74
N ILE A 138 8.70 -8.06 -10.05
CA ILE A 138 9.68 -8.64 -9.15
C ILE A 138 10.39 -7.48 -8.47
N SER A 139 10.36 -7.45 -7.13
CA SER A 139 11.06 -6.47 -6.31
C SER A 139 12.56 -6.78 -6.29
N PHE A 140 13.20 -6.62 -7.43
CA PHE A 140 14.64 -6.77 -7.64
C PHE A 140 15.13 -5.59 -8.49
N GLN A 141 16.38 -5.21 -8.29
CA GLN A 141 17.03 -4.14 -9.03
C GLN A 141 17.03 -4.42 -10.55
N PRO A 142 17.12 -3.37 -11.41
CA PRO A 142 17.18 -3.54 -12.85
C PRO A 142 18.33 -4.47 -13.24
N ALA A 143 18.01 -5.56 -13.93
CA ALA A 143 18.98 -6.58 -14.32
C ALA A 143 19.18 -6.59 -15.83
N THR A 144 20.43 -6.76 -16.24
CA THR A 144 20.81 -6.79 -17.65
C THR A 144 20.57 -8.17 -18.27
N HIS A 145 20.83 -9.22 -17.49
CA HIS A 145 20.72 -10.61 -17.91
C HIS A 145 20.18 -11.46 -16.76
N LEU A 146 19.49 -12.53 -17.13
CA LEU A 146 18.94 -13.51 -16.20
C LEU A 146 19.12 -14.90 -16.77
N THR A 147 19.42 -15.88 -15.91
CA THR A 147 19.46 -17.29 -16.30
C THR A 147 18.96 -18.16 -15.14
N PRO A 148 18.00 -19.07 -15.38
CA PRO A 148 17.59 -20.04 -14.37
C PRO A 148 18.75 -21.01 -14.10
N VAL A 149 18.94 -21.35 -12.83
CA VAL A 149 19.96 -22.31 -12.39
C VAL A 149 19.39 -23.28 -11.37
N CYS A 150 19.83 -24.52 -11.44
CA CYS A 150 19.47 -25.55 -10.49
C CYS A 150 20.75 -25.99 -9.77
N SER A 151 20.85 -25.64 -8.49
CA SER A 151 21.89 -26.12 -7.57
C SER A 151 21.24 -26.94 -6.46
N ILE A 152 22.01 -27.79 -5.78
CA ILE A 152 21.55 -28.54 -4.60
C ILE A 152 21.09 -27.57 -3.49
N GLU A 153 21.79 -26.44 -3.35
CA GLU A 153 21.49 -25.41 -2.36
C GLU A 153 20.31 -24.51 -2.77
N CYS A 154 20.04 -24.41 -4.07
CA CYS A 154 19.00 -23.55 -4.64
C CYS A 154 18.34 -24.25 -5.84
N PRO A 155 17.35 -25.12 -5.61
CA PRO A 155 16.76 -25.97 -6.65
C PRO A 155 15.91 -25.17 -7.65
N LYS A 156 15.39 -24.01 -7.25
CA LYS A 156 14.67 -23.03 -8.10
C LYS A 156 15.41 -21.70 -8.15
N GLY A 157 16.72 -21.79 -8.35
CA GLY A 157 17.60 -20.63 -8.41
C GLY A 157 17.49 -19.85 -9.70
N VAL A 158 17.73 -18.56 -9.59
CA VAL A 158 17.81 -17.62 -10.70
C VAL A 158 19.05 -16.76 -10.49
N LEU A 159 19.91 -16.68 -11.50
CA LEU A 159 21.05 -15.79 -11.51
C LEU A 159 20.68 -14.47 -12.19
N PHE A 160 20.78 -13.38 -11.45
CA PHE A 160 20.63 -12.02 -11.97
C PHE A 160 21.99 -11.36 -12.13
N VAL A 161 22.19 -10.66 -13.25
CA VAL A 161 23.35 -9.77 -13.48
C VAL A 161 22.88 -8.33 -13.35
N ALA A 162 23.17 -7.71 -12.21
CA ALA A 162 22.79 -6.34 -11.88
C ALA A 162 23.95 -5.63 -11.15
N GLU A 163 24.09 -4.32 -11.32
CA GLU A 163 25.13 -3.51 -10.65
C GLU A 163 26.56 -4.09 -10.75
N ASN A 164 26.93 -4.60 -11.93
CA ASN A 164 28.23 -5.27 -12.17
C ASN A 164 28.51 -6.46 -11.24
N SER A 165 27.46 -7.03 -10.64
CA SER A 165 27.51 -8.13 -9.68
C SER A 165 26.60 -9.28 -10.14
N LEU A 166 26.94 -10.49 -9.71
CA LEU A 166 26.16 -11.70 -9.99
C LEU A 166 25.41 -12.10 -8.71
N HIS A 167 24.08 -12.13 -8.78
CA HIS A 167 23.22 -12.44 -7.64
C HIS A 167 22.51 -13.78 -7.88
N LEU A 168 22.77 -14.76 -7.02
CA LEU A 168 22.00 -16.01 -6.98
C LEU A 168 20.83 -15.83 -6.01
N VAL A 169 19.60 -15.94 -6.52
CA VAL A 169 18.38 -15.80 -5.70
C VAL A 169 17.42 -16.96 -5.96
N GLU A 170 16.65 -17.33 -4.94
CA GLU A 170 15.55 -18.28 -5.10
C GLU A 170 14.23 -17.53 -5.21
N MET A 171 13.46 -17.82 -6.26
CA MET A 171 12.15 -17.18 -6.45
C MET A 171 11.03 -17.90 -5.70
N VAL A 172 10.36 -17.16 -4.82
CA VAL A 172 9.13 -17.62 -4.15
C VAL A 172 7.92 -17.10 -4.91
N LEU A 173 7.41 -17.93 -5.84
CA LEU A 173 6.33 -17.60 -6.77
C LEU A 173 4.97 -17.23 -6.11
N SER A 174 4.79 -17.53 -4.81
CA SER A 174 3.52 -17.34 -4.10
C SER A 174 3.36 -15.98 -3.42
N LYS A 175 4.37 -15.10 -3.44
CA LYS A 175 4.35 -13.82 -2.72
C LYS A 175 4.54 -12.64 -3.68
N ARG A 176 3.58 -11.70 -3.68
CA ARG A 176 3.65 -10.45 -4.46
C ARG A 176 4.44 -9.34 -3.75
N LEU A 177 4.56 -9.41 -2.42
CA LEU A 177 5.28 -8.46 -1.60
C LEU A 177 6.44 -9.14 -0.87
N ASN A 178 7.61 -8.51 -0.89
CA ASN A 178 8.75 -8.91 -0.08
C ASN A 178 8.48 -8.53 1.37
N VAL A 179 8.32 -9.54 2.23
CA VAL A 179 8.06 -9.35 3.66
C VAL A 179 9.15 -10.05 4.46
N GLN A 180 9.88 -9.27 5.26
CA GLN A 180 10.78 -9.77 6.29
C GLN A 180 10.01 -9.86 7.61
N LYS A 181 10.14 -10.97 8.32
CA LYS A 181 9.45 -11.22 9.59
C LYS A 181 10.46 -11.23 10.74
N PHE A 182 10.21 -10.41 11.74
CA PHE A 182 11.00 -10.36 12.98
C PHE A 182 10.17 -10.88 14.15
N HIS A 183 10.78 -11.68 15.03
CA HIS A 183 10.14 -12.22 16.22
C HIS A 183 10.50 -11.34 17.42
N LEU A 184 9.62 -10.39 17.77
CA LEU A 184 9.89 -9.39 18.81
C LEU A 184 9.44 -9.80 20.22
N GLY A 185 8.72 -10.91 20.36
CA GLY A 185 8.09 -11.31 21.62
C GLY A 185 6.90 -10.41 22.00
N GLY A 186 5.93 -10.96 22.73
CA GLY A 186 4.69 -10.25 23.07
C GLY A 186 3.83 -9.85 21.86
N THR A 187 2.72 -9.16 22.12
CA THR A 187 1.84 -8.64 21.06
C THR A 187 2.17 -7.18 20.76
N PRO A 188 2.65 -6.82 19.56
CA PRO A 188 2.90 -5.43 19.19
C PRO A 188 1.58 -4.65 19.12
N ARG A 189 1.56 -3.45 19.70
CA ARG A 189 0.39 -2.56 19.77
C ARG A 189 0.55 -1.30 18.92
N LYS A 190 1.75 -0.73 18.87
CA LYS A 190 2.07 0.46 18.09
C LYS A 190 3.53 0.40 17.65
N VAL A 191 3.80 0.84 16.42
CA VAL A 191 5.14 0.92 15.83
C VAL A 191 5.33 2.33 15.29
N LEU A 192 6.49 2.93 15.60
CA LEU A 192 6.91 4.23 15.08
C LEU A 192 8.34 4.11 14.55
N TYR A 193 8.67 4.90 13.53
CA TYR A 193 10.04 5.04 13.04
C TYR A 193 10.62 6.36 13.55
N HIS A 194 11.77 6.29 14.21
CA HIS A 194 12.50 7.47 14.65
C HIS A 194 13.62 7.77 13.65
N SER A 195 13.47 8.87 12.91
CA SER A 195 14.38 9.23 11.80
C SER A 195 15.82 9.43 12.24
N ASP A 196 16.02 10.06 13.40
CA ASP A 196 17.33 10.56 13.80
C ASP A 196 18.25 9.42 14.26
N SER A 197 17.68 8.42 14.96
CA SER A 197 18.40 7.20 15.36
C SER A 197 18.29 6.07 14.34
N ARG A 198 17.42 6.22 13.32
CA ARG A 198 17.06 5.17 12.34
C ARG A 198 16.53 3.87 12.99
N LEU A 199 15.90 3.96 14.16
CA LEU A 199 15.36 2.81 14.90
C LEU A 199 13.83 2.74 14.82
N LEU A 200 13.31 1.52 14.97
CA LEU A 200 11.89 1.28 15.19
C LEU A 200 11.59 1.29 16.69
N LEU A 201 10.62 2.09 17.10
CA LEU A 201 10.09 2.10 18.45
C LEU A 201 8.81 1.25 18.47
N VAL A 202 8.84 0.14 19.20
CA VAL A 202 7.76 -0.84 19.24
C VAL A 202 7.20 -0.95 20.65
N MET A 203 5.93 -0.61 20.81
CA MET A 203 5.19 -0.91 22.03
C MET A 203 4.64 -2.33 21.93
N ARG A 204 5.00 -3.19 22.87
CA ARG A 204 4.47 -4.55 22.99
C ARG A 204 3.73 -4.74 24.30
N THR A 205 2.77 -5.65 24.29
CA THR A 205 2.03 -6.06 25.48
C THR A 205 2.10 -7.58 25.60
N GLU A 206 2.56 -8.04 26.74
CA GLU A 206 2.50 -9.42 27.18
C GLU A 206 1.29 -9.57 28.11
N VAL A 207 0.53 -10.63 27.89
CA VAL A 207 -0.65 -10.95 28.69
C VAL A 207 -0.36 -12.28 29.36
N ASP A 208 -0.05 -12.24 30.66
CA ASP A 208 -0.01 -13.42 31.51
C ASP A 208 -1.35 -13.57 32.24
N ASP A 209 -1.65 -14.78 32.72
CA ASP A 209 -2.98 -15.18 33.25
C ASP A 209 -3.55 -14.21 34.32
N ASP A 210 -2.68 -13.55 35.11
CA ASP A 210 -3.09 -12.63 36.18
C ASP A 210 -2.66 -11.16 35.98
N ALA A 211 -1.79 -10.86 35.00
CA ALA A 211 -1.25 -9.51 34.82
C ALA A 211 -0.88 -9.22 33.36
N SER A 212 -1.18 -8.00 32.91
CA SER A 212 -0.68 -7.48 31.65
C SER A 212 0.53 -6.57 31.92
N SER A 213 1.60 -6.83 31.18
CA SER A 213 2.86 -6.09 31.20
C SER A 213 3.04 -5.49 29.81
N SER A 214 3.42 -4.22 29.73
CA SER A 214 3.80 -3.61 28.45
C SER A 214 5.17 -2.97 28.56
N ASP A 215 5.88 -2.96 27.46
CA ASP A 215 7.18 -2.33 27.35
C ASP A 215 7.40 -1.75 25.96
N ILE A 216 8.36 -0.83 25.89
CA ILE A 216 8.70 -0.07 24.68
C ILE A 216 10.11 -0.46 24.29
N CYS A 217 10.24 -1.08 23.13
CA CYS A 217 11.49 -1.61 22.61
C CYS A 217 12.02 -0.72 21.48
N CYS A 218 13.33 -0.45 21.52
CA CYS A 218 14.08 0.08 20.39
C CYS A 218 14.60 -1.11 19.57
N VAL A 219 14.18 -1.19 18.31
CA VAL A 219 14.46 -2.31 17.41
C VAL A 219 15.22 -1.79 16.20
N ASP A 220 16.30 -2.47 15.83
CA ASP A 220 16.98 -2.21 14.55
C ASP A 220 16.09 -2.69 13.39
N PRO A 221 15.70 -1.82 12.44
CA PRO A 221 14.86 -2.20 11.31
C PRO A 221 15.49 -3.24 10.37
N LEU A 222 16.82 -3.37 10.32
CA LEU A 222 17.51 -4.28 9.40
C LEU A 222 17.62 -5.69 9.98
N SER A 223 18.13 -5.81 11.21
CA SER A 223 18.30 -7.11 11.88
C SER A 223 17.05 -7.58 12.64
N GLY A 224 16.16 -6.67 13.03
CA GLY A 224 15.05 -6.94 13.94
C GLY A 224 15.49 -7.20 15.38
N SER A 225 16.75 -6.91 15.73
CA SER A 225 17.26 -7.07 17.09
C SER A 225 16.74 -5.97 18.01
N VAL A 226 16.39 -6.36 19.24
CA VAL A 226 15.96 -5.42 20.28
C VAL A 226 17.22 -4.87 20.97
N LEU A 227 17.51 -3.59 20.77
CA LEU A 227 18.69 -2.90 21.32
C LEU A 227 18.47 -2.47 22.78
N SER A 228 17.30 -1.94 23.09
CA SER A 228 16.93 -1.52 24.44
C SER A 228 15.42 -1.67 24.67
N SER A 229 15.00 -1.84 25.92
CA SER A 229 13.59 -1.88 26.30
C SER A 229 13.33 -1.10 27.59
N PHE A 230 12.24 -0.33 27.60
CA PHE A 230 11.69 0.36 28.76
C PHE A 230 10.40 -0.34 29.21
N LYS A 231 10.43 -0.99 30.38
CA LYS A 231 9.26 -1.68 30.95
C LYS A 231 8.33 -0.72 31.68
N LEU A 232 7.03 -0.85 31.45
CA LEU A 232 5.99 -0.14 32.22
C LEU A 232 5.77 -0.81 33.59
N GLU A 233 5.01 -0.14 34.47
CA GLU A 233 4.68 -0.69 35.78
C GLU A 233 3.77 -1.92 35.67
N LEU A 234 3.83 -2.82 36.67
CA LEU A 234 2.97 -4.01 36.68
C LEU A 234 1.48 -3.61 36.69
N GLY A 235 0.70 -4.18 35.76
CA GLY A 235 -0.71 -3.84 35.56
C GLY A 235 -0.95 -2.57 34.72
N GLU A 236 0.10 -1.85 34.32
CA GLU A 236 0.03 -0.74 33.39
C GLU A 236 0.13 -1.26 31.94
N THR A 237 -0.89 -0.95 31.12
CA THR A 237 -0.91 -1.36 29.71
C THR A 237 -0.74 -0.17 28.78
N GLY A 238 0.17 -0.31 27.82
CA GLY A 238 0.36 0.68 26.76
C GLY A 238 -0.84 0.70 25.80
N LYS A 239 -1.32 1.90 25.44
CA LYS A 239 -2.48 2.09 24.56
C LYS A 239 -2.19 2.98 23.36
N SER A 240 -1.51 4.10 23.59
CA SER A 240 -1.11 5.03 22.53
C SER A 240 0.37 5.39 22.66
N MET A 241 1.01 5.62 21.53
CA MET A 241 2.40 6.03 21.44
C MET A 241 2.59 6.90 20.22
N GLU A 242 3.25 8.05 20.38
CA GLU A 242 3.46 9.04 19.32
C GLU A 242 4.75 9.83 19.56
N LEU A 243 5.45 10.22 18.50
CA LEU A 243 6.63 11.09 18.56
C LEU A 243 6.19 12.56 18.43
N VAL A 244 6.70 13.41 19.33
CA VAL A 244 6.39 14.85 19.34
C VAL A 244 7.67 15.65 19.45
N ARG A 245 7.76 16.75 18.70
CA ARG A 245 8.89 17.67 18.74
C ARG A 245 8.81 18.57 19.97
N VAL A 246 9.94 18.74 20.66
CA VAL A 246 10.11 19.66 21.78
C VAL A 246 11.38 20.46 21.53
N GLY A 247 11.22 21.71 21.08
CA GLY A 247 12.34 22.51 20.58
C GLY A 247 13.02 21.84 19.38
N GLY A 248 14.30 21.50 19.52
CA GLY A 248 15.10 20.83 18.49
C GLY A 248 15.08 19.30 18.55
N GLU A 249 14.52 18.70 19.60
CA GLU A 249 14.58 17.26 19.87
C GLU A 249 13.20 16.60 19.70
N GLN A 250 13.18 15.28 19.48
CA GLN A 250 11.95 14.49 19.50
C GLN A 250 11.84 13.72 20.81
N VAL A 251 10.63 13.73 21.40
CA VAL A 251 10.31 12.93 22.59
C VAL A 251 9.17 11.97 22.29
N LEU A 252 9.18 10.84 22.96
CA LEU A 252 8.17 9.80 22.83
C LEU A 252 7.09 9.99 23.90
N LEU A 253 5.86 10.23 23.46
CA LEU A 253 4.69 10.27 24.33
C LEU A 253 4.03 8.92 24.37
N ILE A 254 3.67 8.49 25.58
CA ILE A 254 3.03 7.20 25.81
C ILE A 254 1.80 7.41 26.68
N GLY A 255 0.66 6.98 26.16
CA GLY A 255 -0.59 6.89 26.89
C GLY A 255 -0.86 5.46 27.35
N THR A 256 -1.17 5.30 28.63
CA THR A 256 -1.36 4.00 29.27
C THR A 256 -2.70 3.90 30.01
N SER A 257 -3.09 2.67 30.34
CA SER A 257 -4.20 2.34 31.26
C SER A 257 -3.63 1.68 32.51
N LEU A 258 -4.08 2.12 33.70
CA LEU A 258 -3.63 1.61 35.01
C LEU A 258 -4.49 0.47 35.55
N SER A 259 -5.49 0.02 34.80
CA SER A 259 -6.37 -1.09 35.20
C SER A 259 -6.59 -2.06 34.05
N SER A 260 -6.82 -3.33 34.40
CA SER A 260 -7.04 -4.46 33.49
C SER A 260 -8.50 -4.62 33.00
N GLY A 261 -9.40 -3.71 33.34
CA GLY A 261 -10.80 -3.75 32.91
C GLY A 261 -11.07 -3.13 31.53
N PRO A 262 -12.24 -3.42 30.92
CA PRO A 262 -12.66 -2.78 29.67
C PRO A 262 -12.86 -1.27 29.89
N ALA A 263 -12.15 -0.46 29.09
CA ALA A 263 -12.23 1.00 29.18
C ALA A 263 -13.62 1.55 28.79
N ILE A 264 -14.27 0.89 27.83
CA ILE A 264 -15.54 1.28 27.23
C ILE A 264 -16.65 0.47 27.88
N MET A 265 -17.62 1.17 28.49
CA MET A 265 -18.85 0.55 28.99
C MET A 265 -19.72 0.08 27.82
N PRO A 266 -20.62 -0.91 28.00
CA PRO A 266 -21.53 -1.35 26.93
C PRO A 266 -22.41 -0.22 26.35
N SER A 267 -22.62 0.86 27.11
CA SER A 267 -23.31 2.08 26.64
C SER A 267 -22.51 2.92 25.63
N GLY A 268 -21.19 2.66 25.49
CA GLY A 268 -20.22 3.48 24.78
C GLY A 268 -19.57 4.57 25.64
N GLU A 269 -20.02 4.74 26.88
CA GLU A 269 -19.47 5.72 27.81
C GLU A 269 -18.12 5.25 28.37
N ALA A 270 -17.28 6.21 28.75
CA ALA A 270 -16.01 5.91 29.40
C ALA A 270 -16.22 5.51 30.86
N ASP A 271 -15.59 4.42 31.30
CA ASP A 271 -15.61 4.06 32.72
C ASP A 271 -14.82 5.09 33.54
N SER A 272 -15.52 5.78 34.43
CA SER A 272 -14.96 6.78 35.33
C SER A 272 -13.97 6.23 36.37
N ASN A 273 -14.02 4.93 36.66
CA ASN A 273 -13.14 4.30 37.63
C ASN A 273 -11.75 4.04 37.07
N ILE A 274 -11.63 3.97 35.74
CA ILE A 274 -10.38 3.66 35.06
C ILE A 274 -9.53 4.93 34.95
N LYS A 275 -8.28 4.81 35.36
CA LYS A 275 -7.28 5.88 35.25
C LYS A 275 -6.24 5.53 34.22
N GLY A 276 -5.75 6.55 33.54
CA GLY A 276 -4.62 6.45 32.64
C GLY A 276 -3.41 7.20 33.18
N ARG A 277 -2.29 7.04 32.48
CA ARG A 277 -1.07 7.82 32.73
C ARG A 277 -0.49 8.29 31.41
N LEU A 278 -0.03 9.53 31.40
CA LEU A 278 0.81 10.08 30.33
C LEU A 278 2.26 9.99 30.78
N ARG A 279 3.10 9.36 29.98
CA ARG A 279 4.55 9.30 30.15
C ARG A 279 5.25 9.97 28.97
N VAL A 280 6.36 10.64 29.26
CA VAL A 280 7.25 11.25 28.27
C VAL A 280 8.61 10.58 28.41
N LEU A 281 9.07 9.91 27.37
CA LEU A 281 10.40 9.33 27.31
C LEU A 281 11.28 10.15 26.35
N CYS A 282 12.53 10.35 26.73
CA CYS A 282 13.57 10.89 25.86
C CYS A 282 14.43 9.73 25.36
N LEU A 283 14.80 9.76 24.09
CA LEU A 283 15.75 8.82 23.51
C LEU A 283 17.15 9.45 23.63
N GLU A 284 18.00 8.90 24.48
CA GLU A 284 19.34 9.43 24.75
C GLU A 284 20.39 8.54 24.09
N HIS A 285 21.38 9.21 23.49
CA HIS A 285 22.54 8.54 22.92
C HIS A 285 23.59 8.36 24.02
N VAL A 286 23.86 7.13 24.42
CA VAL A 286 24.89 6.82 25.42
C VAL A 286 26.25 6.79 24.72
N GLN A 287 26.94 7.93 24.65
CA GLN A 287 28.38 7.92 24.38
C GLN A 287 29.08 7.44 25.67
N ASN A 288 29.78 6.31 25.61
CA ASN A 288 30.73 5.90 26.65
C ASN A 288 31.89 6.90 26.69
N SER A 289 31.65 8.05 27.31
CA SER A 289 32.69 9.02 27.64
C SER A 289 33.22 8.67 29.01
N ASP A 290 34.25 7.83 29.07
CA ASP A 290 35.11 7.71 30.24
C ASP A 290 35.84 9.03 30.48
N SER A 291 35.17 10.00 31.11
CA SER A 291 35.79 11.12 31.80
C SER A 291 34.74 11.86 32.60
N GLY A 292 34.77 11.69 33.92
CA GLY A 292 33.90 12.40 34.83
C GLY A 292 34.09 13.92 34.71
N SER A 293 32.98 14.65 34.54
CA SER A 293 32.89 16.04 34.98
C SER A 293 31.43 16.46 35.12
N MET A 294 31.22 17.25 36.17
CA MET A 294 29.98 17.86 36.63
C MET A 294 29.35 18.82 35.59
N THR A 295 28.00 18.85 35.57
CA THR A 295 27.09 19.97 35.24
C THR A 295 27.55 21.06 34.26
N PHE A 296 26.77 21.36 33.20
CA PHE A 296 25.88 22.54 33.11
C PHE A 296 25.22 22.68 31.73
N CYS A 297 23.99 23.21 31.76
CA CYS A 297 23.19 23.69 30.63
C CYS A 297 23.96 24.67 29.73
N SER A 298 23.67 24.68 28.43
CA SER A 298 23.98 25.81 27.56
C SER A 298 22.81 26.15 26.65
N LYS A 299 22.09 27.23 27.00
CA LYS A 299 21.48 28.12 26.01
C LYS A 299 22.60 28.88 25.31
N ALA A 300 22.50 29.09 24.00
CA ALA A 300 23.24 30.15 23.33
C ALA A 300 22.33 30.91 22.38
N GLY A 301 22.14 32.19 22.66
CA GLY A 301 21.67 33.19 21.73
C GLY A 301 22.74 34.30 21.61
N SER A 302 22.93 34.73 20.37
CA SER A 302 23.31 36.07 19.89
C SER A 302 24.77 36.59 19.85
N SER A 303 25.12 36.93 18.60
CA SER A 303 25.90 38.08 18.07
C SER A 303 27.45 38.02 18.16
N SER A 304 28.19 38.20 17.07
CA SER A 304 28.39 39.45 16.32
C SER A 304 29.44 39.26 15.20
N GLN A 305 29.49 40.25 14.32
CA GLN A 305 30.02 40.33 12.96
C GLN A 305 31.52 40.03 12.75
N ARG A 306 31.85 39.43 11.59
CA ARG A 306 32.90 39.89 10.67
C ARG A 306 32.62 39.45 9.22
N THR A 307 32.54 40.47 8.36
CA THR A 307 32.51 40.52 6.88
C THR A 307 33.75 39.85 6.25
N SER A 308 33.75 39.06 5.16
CA SER A 308 33.43 39.32 3.72
C SER A 308 34.09 38.17 2.86
N PRO A 309 34.06 38.14 1.50
CA PRO A 309 32.91 38.07 0.59
C PRO A 309 33.06 36.99 -0.55
N PHE A 310 31.96 36.72 -1.27
CA PHE A 310 31.82 36.02 -2.59
C PHE A 310 32.23 34.53 -2.76
N HIS A 311 31.23 33.67 -2.99
CA HIS A 311 31.06 32.96 -4.28
C HIS A 311 29.64 32.34 -4.37
N GLU A 312 28.94 32.63 -5.47
CA GLU A 312 27.81 31.82 -5.96
C GLU A 312 28.31 30.42 -6.33
N SER A 313 27.56 29.37 -5.97
CA SER A 313 27.34 28.23 -6.86
C SER A 313 26.14 27.40 -6.42
N VAL A 314 25.29 27.14 -7.41
CA VAL A 314 24.32 26.05 -7.52
C VAL A 314 24.90 24.72 -7.02
N GLY A 315 24.09 23.92 -6.34
CA GLY A 315 24.41 22.54 -5.99
C GLY A 315 23.18 21.76 -5.53
N CYS A 316 22.51 21.08 -6.47
CA CYS A 316 21.60 19.98 -6.18
C CYS A 316 22.31 18.94 -5.31
N ALA A 317 21.72 18.59 -4.17
CA ALA A 317 22.13 17.42 -3.40
C ALA A 317 21.29 16.22 -3.88
N THR A 318 21.87 15.44 -4.79
CA THR A 318 21.50 14.05 -5.03
C THR A 318 21.91 13.22 -3.82
N GLU A 319 20.95 12.83 -2.98
CA GLU A 319 21.18 11.83 -1.94
C GLU A 319 21.23 10.44 -2.60
N GLN A 320 22.45 9.93 -2.78
CA GLN A 320 22.69 8.53 -3.08
C GLN A 320 22.33 7.69 -1.84
N LEU A 321 21.17 7.02 -1.89
CA LEU A 321 20.86 5.92 -0.99
C LEU A 321 21.57 4.67 -1.51
N SER A 322 22.76 4.38 -0.96
CA SER A 322 23.41 3.09 -1.12
C SER A 322 22.63 2.04 -0.33
N SER A 323 22.03 1.09 -1.03
CA SER A 323 21.39 -0.11 -0.49
C SER A 323 22.44 -1.15 -0.11
N SER A 324 22.71 -1.31 1.19
CA SER A 324 23.47 -2.45 1.69
C SER A 324 22.52 -3.60 2.03
N SER A 325 22.42 -4.59 1.14
CA SER A 325 21.85 -5.90 1.40
C SER A 325 22.90 -6.79 2.08
N LEU A 326 22.67 -7.21 3.32
CA LEU A 326 23.45 -8.27 3.96
C LEU A 326 22.54 -9.46 4.26
N GLY A 327 22.70 -10.51 3.44
CA GLY A 327 22.13 -11.82 3.66
C GLY A 327 23.01 -12.63 4.63
N SER A 328 22.34 -13.41 5.47
CA SER A 328 22.92 -14.33 6.45
C SER A 328 23.52 -15.59 5.81
N SER A 329 24.70 -16.01 6.28
CA SER A 329 25.24 -17.37 6.16
C SER A 329 25.96 -17.72 7.47
N PRO A 330 25.85 -18.96 8.00
CA PRO A 330 26.64 -19.40 9.14
C PRO A 330 27.97 -20.04 8.73
N ASP A 331 28.98 -19.79 9.56
CA ASP A 331 30.23 -20.53 9.83
C ASP A 331 31.23 -20.85 8.70
N ASP A 332 32.39 -20.17 8.72
CA ASP A 332 33.66 -20.82 9.06
C ASP A 332 34.82 -19.83 9.31
N ASN A 333 35.68 -20.18 10.28
CA ASN A 333 36.76 -19.38 10.86
C ASN A 333 37.78 -18.83 9.84
N SER A 334 37.93 -17.51 9.80
CA SER A 334 39.26 -16.88 9.63
C SER A 334 39.30 -15.53 10.36
N CYS A 335 40.22 -15.41 11.32
CA CYS A 335 40.47 -14.20 12.07
C CYS A 335 41.23 -13.21 11.20
N ASP A 336 40.59 -12.11 10.79
CA ASP A 336 41.32 -10.88 10.46
C ASP A 336 40.45 -9.63 10.74
N GLY A 337 40.80 -8.92 11.80
CA GLY A 337 40.51 -7.49 12.03
C GLY A 337 39.09 -6.97 11.81
N VAL A 338 38.09 -7.43 12.58
CA VAL A 338 36.82 -6.72 12.71
C VAL A 338 37.09 -5.38 13.43
N LYS A 339 36.95 -4.27 12.70
CA LYS A 339 36.63 -2.99 13.34
C LYS A 339 35.28 -3.19 14.03
N LEU A 340 35.28 -3.23 15.37
CA LEU A 340 34.08 -3.07 16.18
C LEU A 340 33.45 -1.74 15.76
N ASP A 341 32.35 -1.81 15.01
CA ASP A 341 31.40 -0.71 14.97
C ASP A 341 30.77 -0.70 16.37
N GLU A 342 31.19 0.25 17.20
CA GLU A 342 30.60 0.49 18.51
C GLU A 342 29.11 0.70 18.30
N THR A 343 28.29 -0.28 18.70
CA THR A 343 26.84 -0.19 18.59
C THR A 343 26.38 0.99 19.44
N GLU A 344 26.05 2.09 18.78
CA GLU A 344 25.47 3.30 19.39
C GLU A 344 24.29 2.89 20.27
N ALA A 345 24.49 2.87 21.59
CA ALA A 345 23.49 2.38 22.52
C ALA A 345 22.48 3.50 22.80
N TRP A 346 21.39 3.50 22.03
CA TRP A 346 20.23 4.37 22.28
C TRP A 346 19.41 3.83 23.45
N GLN A 347 19.23 4.65 24.49
CA GLN A 347 18.46 4.29 25.69
C GLN A 347 17.25 5.19 25.88
N LEU A 348 16.14 4.59 26.31
CA LEU A 348 14.93 5.31 26.70
C LEU A 348 15.01 5.77 28.17
N ARG A 349 14.94 7.08 28.42
CA ARG A 349 14.88 7.66 29.77
C ARG A 349 13.53 8.31 30.02
N LEU A 350 12.92 8.04 31.19
CA LEU A 350 11.71 8.71 31.64
C LEU A 350 12.00 10.18 31.99
N ALA A 351 11.32 11.12 31.33
CA ALA A 351 11.43 12.55 31.59
C ALA A 351 10.26 13.09 32.42
N PHE A 352 9.03 12.63 32.15
CA PHE A 352 7.83 13.09 32.85
C PHE A 352 6.77 11.98 32.95
N SER A 353 5.98 12.00 34.01
CA SER A 353 4.89 11.06 34.25
C SER A 353 3.78 11.71 35.06
N THR A 354 2.52 11.58 34.63
CA THR A 354 1.35 12.11 35.35
C THR A 354 0.12 11.23 35.14
N SER A 355 -0.70 11.08 36.18
CA SER A 355 -1.98 10.36 36.08
C SER A 355 -3.10 11.26 35.57
N TRP A 356 -4.01 10.69 34.78
CA TRP A 356 -5.14 11.36 34.15
C TRP A 356 -6.45 10.59 34.43
N PRO A 357 -7.60 11.28 34.48
CA PRO A 357 -8.90 10.63 34.63
C PRO A 357 -9.33 10.01 33.29
N GLY A 358 -9.41 8.67 33.23
CA GLY A 358 -9.66 7.92 32.01
C GLY A 358 -8.41 7.39 31.32
N VAL A 359 -8.57 6.37 30.48
CA VAL A 359 -7.51 5.79 29.63
C VAL A 359 -7.10 6.76 28.53
N LEU A 360 -5.78 6.80 28.24
CA LEU A 360 -5.25 7.54 27.09
C LEU A 360 -5.17 6.66 25.83
N LEU A 361 -6.20 6.70 25.00
CA LEU A 361 -6.30 5.85 23.81
C LEU A 361 -5.63 6.42 22.56
N ALA A 362 -5.51 7.74 22.45
CA ALA A 362 -4.97 8.40 21.27
C ALA A 362 -4.13 9.62 21.66
N ILE A 363 -3.02 9.80 20.96
CA ILE A 363 -2.15 10.97 21.04
C ILE A 363 -1.82 11.37 19.61
N CYS A 364 -1.86 12.67 19.30
CA CYS A 364 -1.36 13.15 18.02
C CYS A 364 -0.57 14.46 18.17
N PRO A 365 0.44 14.72 17.32
CA PRO A 365 1.12 16.01 17.29
C PRO A 365 0.18 17.10 16.74
N TYR A 366 0.38 18.35 17.18
CA TYR A 366 -0.45 19.47 16.75
C TYR A 366 0.35 20.78 16.66
N LEU A 367 0.33 21.41 15.47
CA LEU A 367 1.00 22.70 15.21
C LEU A 367 2.48 22.76 15.66
N ASP A 368 3.20 21.63 15.61
CA ASP A 368 4.61 21.44 16.01
C ASP A 368 5.02 21.85 17.43
N ARG A 369 4.12 22.45 18.19
CA ARG A 369 4.34 22.99 19.54
C ARG A 369 3.41 22.40 20.58
N TYR A 370 2.30 21.83 20.12
CA TYR A 370 1.30 21.18 20.94
C TYR A 370 1.20 19.70 20.57
N PHE A 371 0.49 18.98 21.42
CA PHE A 371 -0.01 17.66 21.11
C PHE A 371 -1.40 17.51 21.71
N LEU A 372 -2.21 16.68 21.09
CA LEU A 372 -3.51 16.28 21.60
C LEU A 372 -3.37 14.95 22.31
N ALA A 373 -4.06 14.79 23.43
CA ALA A 373 -4.15 13.51 24.13
C ALA A 373 -5.60 13.26 24.56
N SER A 374 -6.14 12.09 24.21
CA SER A 374 -7.46 11.66 24.69
C SER A 374 -7.35 11.05 26.08
N SER A 375 -8.43 11.13 26.85
CA SER A 375 -8.58 10.60 28.21
C SER A 375 -10.05 10.28 28.43
N GLY A 376 -10.44 9.05 28.14
CA GLY A 376 -11.86 8.66 28.12
C GLY A 376 -12.67 9.45 27.08
N ASN A 377 -13.65 10.23 27.53
CA ASN A 377 -14.50 11.07 26.65
C ASN A 377 -14.02 12.54 26.54
N ALA A 378 -12.84 12.86 27.08
CA ALA A 378 -12.26 14.19 26.98
C ALA A 378 -10.93 14.12 26.23
N PHE A 379 -10.58 15.17 25.50
CA PHE A 379 -9.25 15.33 24.93
C PHE A 379 -8.70 16.71 25.30
N TYR A 380 -7.37 16.80 25.35
CA TYR A 380 -6.69 17.98 25.87
C TYR A 380 -5.65 18.48 24.88
N VAL A 381 -5.63 19.79 24.66
CA VAL A 381 -4.50 20.46 23.99
C VAL A 381 -3.41 20.64 25.03
N CYS A 382 -2.28 20.00 24.81
CA CYS A 382 -1.14 20.00 25.72
C CYS A 382 0.11 20.53 25.02
N GLY A 383 1.09 20.96 25.81
CA GLY A 383 2.39 21.35 25.29
C GLY A 383 3.43 21.45 26.39
N PHE A 384 4.68 21.64 25.98
CA PHE A 384 5.84 21.71 26.85
C PHE A 384 6.17 23.18 27.15
N PRO A 385 5.95 23.68 28.38
CA PRO A 385 6.27 25.06 28.70
C PRO A 385 7.78 25.25 28.66
N ASN A 386 8.24 26.25 27.89
CA ASN A 386 9.65 26.56 27.65
C ASN A 386 10.43 25.37 27.05
N ASP A 387 9.78 24.56 26.21
CA ASP A 387 10.37 23.38 25.57
C ASP A 387 11.05 22.42 26.56
N ASN A 388 10.50 22.33 27.78
CA ASN A 388 11.02 21.43 28.80
C ASN A 388 10.23 20.11 28.80
N PRO A 389 10.82 18.99 28.37
CA PRO A 389 10.14 17.69 28.31
C PRO A 389 9.76 17.12 29.69
N GLN A 390 10.33 17.66 30.77
CA GLN A 390 9.99 17.29 32.14
C GLN A 390 8.70 17.94 32.65
N ARG A 391 8.07 18.82 31.87
CA ARG A 391 6.85 19.52 32.27
C ARG A 391 5.84 19.48 31.15
N VAL A 392 4.63 19.04 31.43
CA VAL A 392 3.50 19.11 30.50
C VAL A 392 2.45 20.06 31.06
N LYS A 393 1.98 20.99 30.22
CA LYS A 393 0.87 21.89 30.55
C LYS A 393 -0.34 21.59 29.67
N ARG A 394 -1.52 21.52 30.29
CA ARG A 394 -2.81 21.44 29.60
C ARG A 394 -3.32 22.87 29.35
N PHE A 395 -3.67 23.18 28.11
CA PHE A 395 -4.12 24.51 27.67
C PHE A 395 -5.63 24.59 27.49
N ALA A 396 -6.24 23.56 26.89
CA ALA A 396 -7.67 23.48 26.66
C ALA A 396 -8.17 22.04 26.79
N VAL A 397 -9.48 21.89 26.95
CA VAL A 397 -10.15 20.59 27.00
C VAL A 397 -11.39 20.62 26.10
N GLY A 398 -11.54 19.60 25.28
CA GLY A 398 -12.75 19.29 24.53
C GLY A 398 -13.36 18.00 25.06
N ARG A 399 -14.68 17.84 24.93
CA ARG A 399 -15.38 16.65 25.43
C ARG A 399 -16.37 16.15 24.40
N THR A 400 -16.40 14.85 24.23
CA THR A 400 -17.38 14.12 23.44
C THR A 400 -18.38 13.44 24.36
N ARG A 401 -19.48 12.97 23.80
CA ARG A 401 -20.47 12.21 24.55
C ARG A 401 -19.94 10.83 24.92
N PHE A 402 -19.31 10.14 23.97
CA PHE A 402 -18.82 8.78 24.11
C PHE A 402 -17.28 8.71 24.17
N MET A 403 -16.73 7.52 24.40
CA MET A 403 -15.28 7.36 24.48
C MET A 403 -14.59 7.73 23.16
N ILE A 404 -13.56 8.57 23.26
CA ILE A 404 -12.71 8.96 22.12
C ILE A 404 -11.78 7.79 21.79
N THR A 405 -11.84 7.32 20.54
CA THR A 405 -11.05 6.18 20.04
C THR A 405 -9.89 6.61 19.15
N SER A 406 -10.05 7.69 18.39
CA SER A 406 -8.99 8.22 17.51
C SER A 406 -8.92 9.75 17.57
N LEU A 407 -7.71 10.29 17.38
CA LEU A 407 -7.41 11.71 17.32
C LEU A 407 -6.45 11.97 16.17
N THR A 408 -6.80 12.92 15.32
CA THR A 408 -5.93 13.38 14.25
C THR A 408 -6.08 14.89 14.08
N ALA A 409 -5.03 15.53 13.56
CA ALA A 409 -5.05 16.96 13.34
C ALA A 409 -4.29 17.29 12.05
N HIS A 410 -4.80 18.28 11.32
CA HIS A 410 -4.16 18.82 10.14
C HIS A 410 -4.27 20.34 10.17
N PHE A 411 -3.12 21.00 10.27
CA PHE A 411 -3.04 22.45 10.47
C PHE A 411 -3.91 22.91 11.65
N THR A 412 -4.91 23.74 11.42
CA THR A 412 -5.83 24.25 12.46
C THR A 412 -6.95 23.27 12.81
N ARG A 413 -7.27 22.32 11.91
CA ARG A 413 -8.38 21.38 12.08
C ARG A 413 -7.98 20.22 12.98
N ILE A 414 -8.87 19.90 13.92
CA ILE A 414 -8.77 18.71 14.75
C ILE A 414 -9.96 17.82 14.44
N ALA A 415 -9.73 16.53 14.19
CA ALA A 415 -10.78 15.56 14.03
C ALA A 415 -10.72 14.51 15.14
N VAL A 416 -11.86 14.31 15.79
CA VAL A 416 -12.01 13.45 16.96
C VAL A 416 -12.98 12.33 16.61
N GLY A 417 -12.49 11.09 16.59
CA GLY A 417 -13.31 9.91 16.38
C GLY A 417 -13.74 9.32 17.72
N ASP A 418 -15.03 9.08 17.90
CA ASP A 418 -15.54 8.38 19.07
C ASP A 418 -16.09 6.98 18.72
N CYS A 419 -16.43 6.21 19.75
CA CYS A 419 -16.89 4.84 19.56
C CYS A 419 -18.37 4.73 19.09
N ARG A 420 -19.09 5.81 18.76
CA ARG A 420 -20.53 5.74 18.45
C ARG A 420 -21.09 6.85 17.54
N ASP A 421 -20.86 8.12 17.86
CA ASP A 421 -21.36 9.28 17.12
C ASP A 421 -20.48 9.63 15.90
N GLY A 422 -19.40 8.88 15.65
CA GLY A 422 -18.58 9.01 14.45
C GLY A 422 -17.43 10.00 14.63
N ILE A 423 -17.19 10.84 13.62
CA ILE A 423 -16.14 11.87 13.65
C ILE A 423 -16.70 13.28 13.90
N LEU A 424 -15.99 14.03 14.73
CA LEU A 424 -16.34 15.39 15.12
C LEU A 424 -15.18 16.33 14.79
N PHE A 425 -15.48 17.46 14.16
CA PHE A 425 -14.47 18.47 13.83
C PHE A 425 -14.42 19.55 14.90
N TYR A 426 -13.20 19.91 15.29
CA TYR A 426 -12.91 20.93 16.27
C TYR A 426 -11.89 21.94 15.72
N TYR A 427 -11.93 23.14 16.29
CA TYR A 427 -10.96 24.19 16.10
C TYR A 427 -10.46 24.70 17.45
N TYR A 428 -9.17 25.00 17.52
CA TYR A 428 -8.53 25.51 18.73
C TYR A 428 -8.25 27.01 18.61
N HIS A 429 -8.95 27.80 19.41
CA HIS A 429 -8.68 29.22 19.57
C HIS A 429 -7.49 29.41 20.52
N GLU A 430 -6.32 29.71 19.99
CA GLU A 430 -5.07 29.85 20.76
C GLU A 430 -5.15 30.98 21.80
N ASP A 431 -5.70 32.14 21.41
CA ASP A 431 -5.81 33.33 22.26
C ASP A 431 -6.76 33.09 23.45
N ALA A 432 -7.94 32.54 23.15
CA ALA A 432 -8.96 32.21 24.15
C ALA A 432 -8.64 30.92 24.93
N LYS A 433 -7.68 30.12 24.45
CA LYS A 433 -7.38 28.76 24.94
C LYS A 433 -8.64 27.91 25.06
N LYS A 434 -9.47 27.96 24.03
CA LYS A 434 -10.78 27.28 23.99
C LYS A 434 -10.87 26.41 22.75
N LEU A 435 -11.46 25.22 22.91
CA LEU A 435 -11.84 24.36 21.80
C LEU A 435 -13.30 24.63 21.44
N GLU A 436 -13.56 24.72 20.14
CA GLU A 436 -14.88 24.89 19.55
C GLU A 436 -15.17 23.73 18.61
N GLN A 437 -16.38 23.17 18.71
CA GLN A 437 -16.85 22.11 17.82
C GLN A 437 -17.53 22.74 16.62
N LEU A 438 -17.11 22.33 15.42
CA LEU A 438 -17.51 22.94 14.16
C LEU A 438 -18.44 22.07 13.31
N TYR A 439 -18.24 20.75 13.30
CA TYR A 439 -19.06 19.83 12.50
C TYR A 439 -19.23 18.48 13.19
N CYS A 440 -20.33 17.79 12.88
CA CYS A 440 -20.62 16.42 13.30
C CYS A 440 -20.70 15.44 12.13
N ASP A 441 -20.46 14.15 12.39
CA ASP A 441 -20.76 13.09 11.44
C ASP A 441 -22.29 13.00 11.22
N PRO A 442 -22.77 12.92 9.97
CA PRO A 442 -24.19 12.70 9.70
C PRO A 442 -24.68 11.29 10.09
N SER A 443 -23.78 10.36 10.43
CA SER A 443 -24.09 8.95 10.67
C SER A 443 -23.43 8.42 11.94
N GLN A 444 -24.08 7.47 12.61
CA GLN A 444 -23.48 6.75 13.74
C GLN A 444 -22.47 5.73 13.25
N ARG A 445 -21.19 5.95 13.56
CA ARG A 445 -20.06 5.10 13.15
C ARG A 445 -19.25 4.65 14.35
N LEU A 446 -18.83 3.40 14.35
CA LEU A 446 -17.94 2.88 15.38
C LEU A 446 -16.50 3.15 14.93
N VAL A 447 -15.95 4.34 15.20
CA VAL A 447 -14.66 4.74 14.63
C VAL A 447 -13.54 3.80 15.09
N ALA A 448 -12.90 3.15 14.11
CA ALA A 448 -11.70 2.34 14.29
C ALA A 448 -10.46 3.23 14.24
N ASP A 449 -10.31 4.01 13.16
CA ASP A 449 -9.26 5.01 13.00
C ASP A 449 -9.71 6.13 12.03
N CYS A 450 -9.03 7.28 12.05
CA CYS A 450 -9.30 8.37 11.11
C CYS A 450 -8.05 9.19 10.78
N VAL A 451 -8.07 9.82 9.61
CA VAL A 451 -7.02 10.74 9.14
C VAL A 451 -7.65 11.95 8.47
N LEU A 452 -7.08 13.14 8.70
CA LEU A 452 -7.40 14.34 7.93
C LEU A 452 -6.52 14.39 6.68
N MET A 453 -7.15 14.49 5.51
CA MET A 453 -6.45 14.65 4.23
C MET A 453 -6.02 16.08 3.99
N ASP A 454 -6.87 17.01 4.43
CA ASP A 454 -6.69 18.45 4.42
C ASP A 454 -7.51 19.06 5.58
N VAL A 455 -7.75 20.37 5.54
CA VAL A 455 -8.51 21.07 6.59
C VAL A 455 -10.01 20.70 6.58
N ASP A 456 -10.53 20.23 5.45
CA ASP A 456 -11.96 20.08 5.19
C ASP A 456 -12.40 18.63 5.01
N THR A 457 -11.47 17.74 4.67
CA THR A 457 -11.73 16.35 4.31
C THR A 457 -11.09 15.38 5.30
N ALA A 458 -11.91 14.51 5.88
CA ALA A 458 -11.47 13.40 6.72
C ALA A 458 -11.84 12.06 6.10
N VAL A 459 -10.98 11.06 6.33
CA VAL A 459 -11.25 9.66 6.02
C VAL A 459 -11.34 8.87 7.31
N VAL A 460 -12.40 8.06 7.41
CA VAL A 460 -12.78 7.36 8.63
C VAL A 460 -13.00 5.90 8.33
N SER A 461 -12.38 5.02 9.13
CA SER A 461 -12.72 3.60 9.16
C SER A 461 -13.71 3.30 10.28
N ASP A 462 -14.72 2.51 9.95
CA ASP A 462 -15.69 1.94 10.89
C ASP A 462 -15.29 0.50 11.27
N ARG A 463 -15.44 0.14 12.54
CA ARG A 463 -15.29 -1.22 13.06
C ARG A 463 -16.27 -2.24 12.47
N LYS A 464 -17.28 -1.78 11.73
CA LYS A 464 -18.15 -2.66 10.91
C LYS A 464 -17.50 -3.07 9.58
N GLY A 465 -16.35 -2.50 9.24
CA GLY A 465 -15.60 -2.84 8.03
C GLY A 465 -15.86 -1.90 6.84
N SER A 466 -16.36 -0.70 7.11
CA SER A 466 -16.58 0.35 6.12
C SER A 466 -15.48 1.42 6.20
N ILE A 467 -15.20 2.07 5.07
CA ILE A 467 -14.42 3.30 5.01
C ILE A 467 -15.27 4.40 4.37
N ALA A 468 -15.18 5.61 4.89
CA ALA A 468 -15.95 6.76 4.44
C ALA A 468 -15.08 8.01 4.33
N VAL A 469 -15.36 8.84 3.33
CA VAL A 469 -14.76 10.16 3.15
C VAL A 469 -15.81 11.21 3.45
N LEU A 470 -15.52 12.09 4.40
CA LEU A 470 -16.39 13.14 4.87
C LEU A 470 -15.73 14.49 4.59
N SER A 471 -16.46 15.41 3.98
CA SER A 471 -15.97 16.73 3.63
C SER A 471 -16.90 17.82 4.17
N CYS A 472 -16.37 18.95 4.62
CA CYS A 472 -17.15 20.16 4.78
C CYS A 472 -17.14 20.98 3.48
N LEU A 473 -18.32 21.18 2.88
CA LEU A 473 -18.47 21.86 1.58
C LEU A 473 -18.63 23.38 1.71
N ASP A 474 -18.88 23.90 2.92
CA ASP A 474 -19.13 25.32 3.14
C ASP A 474 -17.83 26.07 3.43
N HIS A 475 -17.27 26.72 2.41
CA HIS A 475 -16.08 27.60 2.49
C HIS A 475 -16.32 28.91 3.28
N LEU A 476 -17.42 29.03 4.01
CA LEU A 476 -17.71 30.18 4.87
C LEU A 476 -17.62 29.70 6.33
N GLU A 477 -16.42 29.75 6.89
CA GLU A 477 -16.13 29.40 8.28
C GLU A 477 -17.03 30.14 9.29
N ASP A 478 -17.58 31.30 8.91
CA ASP A 478 -18.49 32.13 9.74
C ASP A 478 -19.81 31.44 10.13
N ASN A 479 -20.20 30.34 9.46
CA ASN A 479 -21.43 29.60 9.78
C ASN A 479 -21.18 28.23 10.42
N ALA A 480 -19.93 27.87 10.71
CA ALA A 480 -19.61 26.57 11.30
C ALA A 480 -20.16 26.49 12.73
N SER A 481 -20.92 25.43 13.02
CA SER A 481 -21.58 25.23 14.31
C SER A 481 -21.73 23.73 14.60
N PRO A 482 -21.86 23.30 15.86
CA PRO A 482 -22.05 21.89 16.18
C PRO A 482 -23.34 21.29 15.58
N GLU A 483 -24.26 22.11 15.08
CA GLU A 483 -25.48 21.69 14.37
C GLU A 483 -25.24 21.39 12.89
N CYS A 484 -24.09 21.81 12.34
CA CYS A 484 -23.69 21.53 10.97
C CYS A 484 -23.13 20.11 10.85
N ASN A 485 -23.67 19.36 9.89
CA ASN A 485 -23.16 18.02 9.57
C ASN A 485 -22.12 18.09 8.45
N LEU A 486 -21.14 17.20 8.54
CA LEU A 486 -20.25 16.90 7.42
C LEU A 486 -21.05 16.26 6.27
N THR A 487 -20.58 16.47 5.05
CA THR A 487 -21.14 15.79 3.88
C THR A 487 -20.40 14.49 3.64
N LEU A 488 -21.13 13.39 3.50
CA LEU A 488 -20.59 12.10 3.12
C LEU A 488 -20.29 12.08 1.63
N SER A 489 -19.03 12.32 1.27
CA SER A 489 -18.56 12.43 -0.12
C SER A 489 -18.56 11.07 -0.81
N CYS A 490 -18.01 10.04 -0.17
CA CYS A 490 -18.08 8.67 -0.66
C CYS A 490 -17.89 7.65 0.46
N ALA A 491 -18.30 6.40 0.21
CA ALA A 491 -18.12 5.30 1.15
C ALA A 491 -17.94 3.96 0.44
N TYR A 492 -17.31 3.02 1.15
CA TYR A 492 -16.99 1.70 0.62
C TYR A 492 -16.96 0.64 1.72
N TYR A 493 -17.67 -0.46 1.51
CA TYR A 493 -17.65 -1.61 2.41
C TYR A 493 -16.50 -2.56 2.03
N MET A 494 -15.47 -2.59 2.87
CA MET A 494 -14.28 -3.42 2.68
C MET A 494 -14.50 -4.86 3.13
N ALA A 495 -15.50 -5.10 4.00
CA ALA A 495 -15.72 -6.36 4.73
C ALA A 495 -14.61 -6.74 5.73
N GLU A 496 -13.65 -5.83 5.95
CA GLU A 496 -12.58 -5.95 6.94
C GLU A 496 -12.43 -4.63 7.69
N VAL A 497 -12.07 -4.69 8.96
CA VAL A 497 -11.84 -3.48 9.77
C VAL A 497 -10.45 -2.94 9.48
N ALA A 498 -10.35 -1.70 8.99
CA ALA A 498 -9.07 -1.00 8.90
C ALA A 498 -8.69 -0.45 10.29
N MET A 499 -7.61 -0.99 10.85
CA MET A 499 -7.13 -0.66 12.19
C MET A 499 -6.18 0.54 12.22
N SER A 500 -5.61 0.89 11.06
CA SER A 500 -4.72 2.04 10.89
C SER A 500 -4.92 2.63 9.50
N ILE A 501 -5.08 3.95 9.43
CA ILE A 501 -5.15 4.71 8.17
C ILE A 501 -4.04 5.75 8.16
N LYS A 502 -3.29 5.83 7.05
CA LYS A 502 -2.24 6.82 6.85
C LYS A 502 -2.35 7.47 5.48
N LYS A 503 -2.19 8.79 5.44
CA LYS A 503 -1.94 9.53 4.20
C LYS A 503 -0.49 9.26 3.78
N GLY A 504 -0.26 8.79 2.56
CA GLY A 504 1.07 8.46 2.07
C GLY A 504 1.06 7.78 0.71
N SER A 505 2.22 7.76 0.06
CA SER A 505 2.41 7.11 -1.23
C SER A 505 3.01 5.72 -1.07
N TYR A 506 2.52 4.75 -1.84
CA TYR A 506 3.16 3.45 -2.03
C TYR A 506 3.82 3.35 -3.42
N SER A 507 4.22 4.48 -4.02
CA SER A 507 4.82 4.48 -5.36
C SER A 507 6.32 4.24 -5.30
N TYR A 508 6.80 3.31 -6.14
CA TYR A 508 8.20 3.23 -6.50
C TYR A 508 8.50 4.31 -7.54
N ARG A 509 9.23 5.36 -7.17
CA ARG A 509 9.67 6.40 -8.12
C ARG A 509 10.70 5.82 -9.07
N LEU A 510 10.40 5.81 -10.36
CA LEU A 510 11.38 5.47 -11.39
C LEU A 510 12.29 6.69 -11.64
N PRO A 511 13.58 6.51 -11.95
CA PRO A 511 14.44 7.59 -12.43
C PRO A 511 13.91 8.29 -13.70
N ALA A 512 13.01 7.63 -14.44
CA ALA A 512 12.39 8.15 -15.65
C ALA A 512 11.16 9.04 -15.43
N ASP A 513 10.57 9.04 -14.23
CA ASP A 513 9.43 9.93 -13.92
C ASP A 513 9.87 11.40 -14.00
N ASP A 514 11.12 11.70 -13.67
CA ASP A 514 11.72 13.04 -13.83
C ASP A 514 11.87 13.44 -15.31
N VAL A 515 12.05 12.48 -16.22
CA VAL A 515 12.22 12.74 -17.67
C VAL A 515 10.87 12.97 -18.36
N LEU A 516 9.81 12.27 -17.93
CA LEU A 516 8.45 12.47 -18.45
C LEU A 516 7.76 13.72 -17.87
N GLN A 517 8.15 14.17 -16.66
CA GLN A 517 7.71 15.46 -16.10
C GLN A 517 8.12 16.67 -16.94
N GLY A 518 9.18 16.55 -17.75
CA GLY A 518 9.67 17.66 -18.59
C GLY A 518 8.89 17.90 -19.90
N THR A 519 7.94 17.03 -20.29
CA THR A 519 7.35 17.08 -21.65
C THR A 519 5.82 17.08 -21.72
N SER A 520 5.10 17.03 -20.61
CA SER A 520 3.63 17.18 -20.61
C SER A 520 3.21 18.62 -20.34
N GLY A 521 2.38 19.17 -21.23
CA GLY A 521 1.81 20.52 -21.11
C GLY A 521 0.92 20.69 -19.86
N PRO A 522 0.30 21.87 -19.66
CA PRO A 522 -0.28 22.34 -18.39
C PRO A 522 -1.46 21.53 -17.81
N ASN A 523 -1.81 20.37 -18.40
CA ASN A 523 -3.03 19.62 -18.10
C ASN A 523 -2.80 18.16 -17.68
N SER A 524 -1.56 17.70 -17.48
CA SER A 524 -1.34 16.42 -16.76
C SER A 524 -1.25 16.72 -15.26
N ASN A 525 -2.41 16.79 -14.61
CA ASN A 525 -2.48 16.64 -13.15
C ASN A 525 -2.01 15.22 -12.81
N ILE A 526 -0.69 15.02 -12.76
CA ILE A 526 -0.09 13.89 -12.08
C ILE A 526 -0.63 14.04 -10.66
N VAL A 527 -1.56 13.14 -10.30
CA VAL A 527 -2.09 12.97 -8.95
C VAL A 527 -0.92 13.20 -8.01
N SER A 528 -1.01 14.26 -7.21
CA SER A 528 0.02 14.55 -6.22
C SER A 528 0.21 13.24 -5.45
N SER A 529 1.39 12.63 -5.56
CA SER A 529 1.63 11.28 -5.03
C SER A 529 1.43 11.22 -3.51
N GLN A 530 1.18 12.37 -2.88
CA GLN A 530 0.97 12.60 -1.46
C GLN A 530 -0.49 12.44 -1.02
N ASP A 531 -1.48 12.36 -1.92
CA ASP A 531 -2.91 12.30 -1.56
C ASP A 531 -3.51 10.88 -1.56
N THR A 532 -2.67 9.86 -1.65
CA THR A 532 -3.09 8.45 -1.50
C THR A 532 -3.30 8.09 -0.04
N ILE A 533 -4.23 7.16 0.21
CA ILE A 533 -4.55 6.66 1.55
C ILE A 533 -4.18 5.19 1.61
N ILE A 534 -3.43 4.82 2.63
CA ILE A 534 -3.04 3.45 2.92
C ILE A 534 -3.76 3.01 4.19
N ALA A 535 -4.51 1.91 4.09
CA ALA A 535 -5.25 1.32 5.20
C ALA A 535 -4.72 -0.10 5.48
N SER A 536 -4.42 -0.40 6.73
CA SER A 536 -4.03 -1.74 7.18
C SER A 536 -5.17 -2.38 7.95
N THR A 537 -5.57 -3.59 7.55
CA THR A 537 -6.74 -4.27 8.12
C THR A 537 -6.38 -5.26 9.21
N LEU A 538 -7.38 -5.63 10.02
CA LEU A 538 -7.25 -6.66 11.05
C LEU A 538 -6.84 -8.03 10.51
N LEU A 539 -7.20 -8.35 9.25
CA LEU A 539 -6.86 -9.62 8.61
C LEU A 539 -5.48 -9.62 7.95
N GLY A 540 -4.74 -8.51 8.04
CA GLY A 540 -3.39 -8.36 7.47
C GLY A 540 -3.36 -7.86 6.04
N SER A 541 -4.50 -7.43 5.48
CA SER A 541 -4.58 -6.82 4.16
C SER A 541 -4.08 -5.38 4.20
N ILE A 542 -3.42 -4.93 3.13
CA ILE A 542 -3.09 -3.52 2.89
C ILE A 542 -3.94 -3.04 1.73
N MET A 543 -4.79 -2.05 1.97
CA MET A 543 -5.65 -1.43 0.97
C MET A 543 -5.14 -0.03 0.65
N ILE A 544 -5.16 0.33 -0.64
CA ILE A 544 -4.67 1.61 -1.12
C ILE A 544 -5.81 2.30 -1.86
N PHE A 545 -6.16 3.51 -1.42
CA PHE A 545 -7.19 4.34 -2.06
C PHE A 545 -6.52 5.47 -2.81
N ILE A 546 -6.80 5.54 -4.11
CA ILE A 546 -6.20 6.50 -5.02
C ILE A 546 -7.28 7.51 -5.41
N PRO A 547 -7.03 8.83 -5.27
CA PRO A 547 -7.93 9.84 -5.79
C PRO A 547 -7.92 9.83 -7.33
N LEU A 548 -9.10 9.92 -7.93
CA LEU A 548 -9.28 9.94 -9.38
C LEU A 548 -9.83 11.30 -9.83
N SER A 549 -9.51 11.70 -11.06
CA SER A 549 -10.23 12.80 -11.69
C SER A 549 -11.69 12.40 -11.91
N ARG A 550 -12.58 13.40 -12.04
CA ARG A 550 -13.99 13.13 -12.30
C ARG A 550 -14.20 12.36 -13.60
N GLU A 551 -13.45 12.70 -14.65
CA GLU A 551 -13.51 12.05 -15.96
C GLU A 551 -13.05 10.59 -15.87
N GLU A 552 -11.97 10.33 -15.12
CA GLU A 552 -11.47 8.98 -14.87
C GLU A 552 -12.46 8.14 -14.08
N TYR A 553 -13.08 8.72 -13.04
CA TYR A 553 -14.10 8.05 -12.25
C TYR A 553 -15.31 7.66 -13.09
N GLU A 554 -15.89 8.60 -13.85
CA GLU A 554 -17.07 8.34 -14.69
C GLU A 554 -16.79 7.26 -15.74
N LEU A 555 -15.58 7.24 -16.31
CA LEU A 555 -15.14 6.21 -17.24
C LEU A 555 -15.05 4.83 -16.56
N LEU A 556 -14.34 4.74 -15.43
CA LEU A 556 -14.09 3.47 -14.73
C LEU A 556 -15.35 2.92 -14.06
N GLU A 557 -16.26 3.78 -13.59
CA GLU A 557 -17.57 3.38 -13.08
C GLU A 557 -18.34 2.59 -14.15
N ALA A 558 -18.40 3.12 -15.37
CA ALA A 558 -19.06 2.44 -16.48
C ALA A 558 -18.35 1.12 -16.87
N VAL A 559 -17.03 1.03 -16.74
CA VAL A 559 -16.28 -0.23 -16.98
C VAL A 559 -16.60 -1.26 -15.90
N GLN A 560 -16.61 -0.85 -14.62
CA GLN A 560 -16.93 -1.72 -13.50
C GLN A 560 -18.32 -2.34 -13.63
N GLU A 561 -19.33 -1.55 -13.97
CA GLU A 561 -20.70 -2.07 -14.16
C GLU A 561 -20.75 -3.19 -15.20
N ARG A 562 -19.99 -3.05 -16.30
CA ARG A 562 -19.92 -4.06 -17.36
C ARG A 562 -19.15 -5.31 -16.92
N LEU A 563 -18.06 -5.14 -16.18
CA LEU A 563 -17.30 -6.26 -15.61
C LEU A 563 -18.15 -7.07 -14.63
N VAL A 564 -18.89 -6.42 -13.74
CA VAL A 564 -19.77 -7.08 -12.77
C VAL A 564 -20.84 -7.92 -13.46
N GLY A 565 -21.38 -7.44 -14.59
CA GLY A 565 -22.40 -8.14 -15.36
C GLY A 565 -21.88 -9.20 -16.35
N HIS A 566 -20.58 -9.21 -16.66
CA HIS A 566 -20.03 -10.10 -17.68
C HIS A 566 -19.72 -11.50 -17.09
N PRO A 567 -20.12 -12.61 -17.73
CA PRO A 567 -19.97 -13.96 -17.16
C PRO A 567 -18.55 -14.39 -16.78
N LEU A 568 -17.53 -13.84 -17.45
CA LEU A 568 -16.13 -14.15 -17.12
C LEU A 568 -15.63 -13.49 -15.83
N THR A 569 -16.23 -12.36 -15.43
CA THR A 569 -15.73 -11.50 -14.33
C THR A 569 -16.76 -11.31 -13.21
N ALA A 570 -17.98 -11.82 -13.40
CA ALA A 570 -19.03 -11.78 -12.41
C ALA A 570 -18.60 -12.48 -11.10
N PRO A 571 -19.09 -12.02 -9.93
CA PRO A 571 -18.79 -12.65 -8.64
C PRO A 571 -19.09 -14.15 -8.64
N ILE A 572 -18.12 -14.96 -8.20
CA ILE A 572 -18.12 -16.44 -8.32
C ILE A 572 -19.36 -17.08 -7.69
N LEU A 573 -19.81 -16.55 -6.55
CA LEU A 573 -20.97 -17.07 -5.81
C LEU A 573 -22.31 -16.47 -6.28
N GLY A 574 -22.31 -15.64 -7.32
CA GLY A 574 -23.51 -14.96 -7.82
C GLY A 574 -24.03 -13.84 -6.92
N ASN A 575 -23.25 -13.40 -5.92
CA ASN A 575 -23.59 -12.28 -5.07
C ASN A 575 -23.69 -10.97 -5.87
N ASP A 576 -24.60 -10.09 -5.49
CA ASP A 576 -24.64 -8.73 -6.04
C ASP A 576 -23.44 -7.93 -5.51
N HIS A 577 -22.50 -7.61 -6.41
CA HIS A 577 -21.32 -6.80 -6.11
C HIS A 577 -21.69 -5.42 -5.57
N ASN A 578 -22.71 -4.79 -6.16
CA ASN A 578 -23.15 -3.46 -5.79
C ASN A 578 -23.75 -3.45 -4.40
N GLU A 579 -24.56 -4.46 -4.04
CA GLU A 579 -25.11 -4.64 -2.70
C GLU A 579 -23.98 -4.88 -1.68
N PHE A 580 -23.03 -5.75 -2.00
CA PHE A 580 -21.92 -6.08 -1.13
C PHE A 580 -21.05 -4.85 -0.81
N ARG A 581 -20.62 -4.10 -1.83
CA ARG A 581 -19.73 -2.93 -1.67
C ARG A 581 -20.42 -1.69 -1.11
N SER A 582 -21.75 -1.62 -1.16
CA SER A 582 -22.53 -0.55 -0.53
C SER A 582 -23.26 -0.98 0.75
N ARG A 583 -22.89 -2.12 1.33
CA ARG A 583 -23.48 -2.56 2.59
C ARG A 583 -23.23 -1.50 3.66
N GLU A 584 -24.27 -1.20 4.45
CA GLU A 584 -24.28 -0.16 5.49
C GLU A 584 -24.14 1.31 5.01
N ASN A 585 -23.94 1.55 3.71
CA ASN A 585 -23.85 2.91 3.18
C ASN A 585 -25.26 3.49 2.99
N PRO A 586 -25.47 4.79 3.32
CA PRO A 586 -26.72 5.47 3.00
C PRO A 586 -27.03 5.44 1.49
N VAL A 587 -28.31 5.39 1.15
CA VAL A 587 -28.76 5.37 -0.25
C VAL A 587 -28.38 6.69 -0.93
N GLY A 588 -27.79 6.60 -2.13
CA GLY A 588 -27.43 7.77 -2.95
C GLY A 588 -26.02 8.32 -2.71
N VAL A 589 -25.24 7.72 -1.81
CA VAL A 589 -23.84 8.09 -1.58
C VAL A 589 -22.97 7.59 -2.75
N PRO A 590 -22.10 8.45 -3.33
CA PRO A 590 -21.13 8.04 -4.33
C PRO A 590 -20.25 6.89 -3.83
N LYS A 591 -20.04 5.89 -4.68
CA LYS A 591 -19.27 4.70 -4.31
C LYS A 591 -17.79 4.92 -4.59
N ILE A 592 -16.93 4.26 -3.83
CA ILE A 592 -15.54 4.07 -4.26
C ILE A 592 -15.52 2.90 -5.24
N LEU A 593 -14.73 3.03 -6.30
CA LEU A 593 -14.55 1.97 -7.29
C LEU A 593 -13.70 0.83 -6.74
N ASP A 594 -14.05 -0.40 -7.11
CA ASP A 594 -13.40 -1.62 -6.71
C ASP A 594 -12.22 -1.94 -7.64
N GLY A 595 -11.01 -1.63 -7.18
CA GLY A 595 -9.78 -1.91 -7.92
C GLY A 595 -9.58 -3.39 -8.26
N ASP A 596 -10.02 -4.31 -7.40
CA ASP A 596 -9.90 -5.76 -7.64
C ASP A 596 -10.86 -6.23 -8.75
N MET A 597 -12.00 -5.57 -8.90
CA MET A 597 -12.91 -5.81 -10.02
C MET A 597 -12.34 -5.22 -11.31
N LEU A 598 -11.88 -3.97 -11.26
CA LEU A 598 -11.36 -3.25 -12.42
C LEU A 598 -10.10 -3.89 -13.01
N THR A 599 -9.19 -4.37 -12.17
CA THR A 599 -7.93 -5.00 -12.61
C THR A 599 -8.15 -6.30 -13.39
N GLN A 600 -9.27 -7.00 -13.21
CA GLN A 600 -9.62 -8.17 -14.03
C GLN A 600 -9.74 -7.82 -15.52
N PHE A 601 -10.10 -6.58 -15.86
CA PHE A 601 -10.08 -6.12 -17.25
C PHE A 601 -8.71 -6.28 -17.90
N LEU A 602 -7.63 -6.20 -17.12
CA LEU A 602 -6.28 -6.35 -17.62
C LEU A 602 -5.89 -7.82 -17.90
N GLU A 603 -6.58 -8.77 -17.29
CA GLU A 603 -6.36 -10.21 -17.52
C GLU A 603 -7.03 -10.68 -18.82
N LEU A 604 -8.06 -9.95 -19.29
CA LEU A 604 -8.83 -10.28 -20.48
C LEU A 604 -8.04 -10.10 -21.79
N THR A 605 -8.46 -10.84 -22.81
CA THR A 605 -8.02 -10.66 -24.22
C THR A 605 -8.63 -9.41 -24.85
N SER A 606 -8.02 -8.83 -25.90
CA SER A 606 -8.60 -7.68 -26.62
C SER A 606 -10.03 -7.95 -27.10
N MET A 607 -10.31 -9.17 -27.61
CA MET A 607 -11.68 -9.53 -28.01
C MET A 607 -12.65 -9.57 -26.81
N GLN A 608 -12.21 -10.10 -25.67
CA GLN A 608 -13.04 -10.10 -24.45
C GLN A 608 -13.20 -8.69 -23.87
N GLN A 609 -12.18 -7.84 -23.93
CA GLN A 609 -12.26 -6.43 -23.52
C GLN A 609 -13.28 -5.68 -24.37
N GLU A 610 -13.24 -5.84 -25.69
CA GLU A 610 -14.24 -5.29 -26.61
C GLU A 610 -15.65 -5.82 -26.29
N ALA A 611 -15.78 -7.14 -26.06
CA ALA A 611 -17.04 -7.75 -25.69
C ALA A 611 -17.60 -7.19 -24.36
N VAL A 612 -16.75 -7.03 -23.34
CA VAL A 612 -17.11 -6.40 -22.07
C VAL A 612 -17.59 -4.97 -22.31
N LEU A 613 -16.85 -4.14 -23.04
CA LEU A 613 -17.22 -2.74 -23.28
C LEU A 613 -18.47 -2.58 -24.17
N SER A 614 -18.77 -3.57 -25.01
CA SER A 614 -19.96 -3.61 -25.86
C SER A 614 -21.26 -3.93 -25.10
N LEU A 615 -21.17 -4.45 -23.87
CA LEU A 615 -22.35 -4.70 -23.03
C LEU A 615 -23.07 -3.38 -22.72
N LEU A 616 -24.40 -3.40 -22.90
CA LEU A 616 -25.28 -2.31 -22.52
C LEU A 616 -25.46 -2.31 -20.98
N PRO A 617 -25.30 -1.16 -20.31
CA PRO A 617 -25.64 -1.04 -18.90
C PRO A 617 -27.12 -1.39 -18.68
N GLY A 618 -27.42 -2.35 -17.79
CA GLY A 618 -28.79 -2.66 -17.37
C GLY A 618 -29.44 -3.95 -17.91
N SER A 619 -28.70 -4.90 -18.51
CA SER A 619 -29.29 -6.19 -18.91
C SER A 619 -29.62 -7.14 -17.75
N SER A 620 -29.27 -6.78 -16.51
CA SER A 620 -29.66 -7.52 -15.30
C SER A 620 -30.88 -6.85 -14.63
N GLY A 621 -32.07 -7.21 -15.10
CA GLY A 621 -33.28 -7.51 -14.31
C GLY A 621 -33.87 -6.55 -13.26
N VAL A 622 -33.32 -5.38 -12.94
CA VAL A 622 -33.93 -4.48 -11.92
C VAL A 622 -34.03 -3.05 -12.43
N LEU A 623 -35.28 -2.63 -12.68
CA LEU A 623 -35.68 -1.27 -13.00
C LEU A 623 -35.16 -0.30 -11.92
N ARG A 624 -34.13 0.50 -12.22
CA ARG A 624 -33.77 1.68 -11.40
C ARG A 624 -34.00 2.94 -12.22
N SER A 625 -35.08 3.66 -11.92
CA SER A 625 -35.37 4.98 -12.47
C SER A 625 -34.53 6.05 -11.76
N SER A 626 -33.26 6.20 -12.13
CA SER A 626 -32.47 7.43 -11.91
C SER A 626 -31.06 7.23 -12.46
N LEU A 627 -30.91 7.17 -13.78
CA LEU A 627 -29.62 7.39 -14.41
C LEU A 627 -29.78 8.61 -15.32
N LYS A 628 -28.96 9.64 -15.07
CA LYS A 628 -28.70 10.67 -16.09
C LYS A 628 -28.28 9.93 -17.37
N PRO A 629 -28.68 10.40 -18.55
CA PRO A 629 -28.23 9.79 -19.80
C PRO A 629 -26.72 9.95 -19.90
N MET A 630 -25.97 8.92 -19.50
CA MET A 630 -24.53 8.87 -19.75
C MET A 630 -24.32 8.81 -21.26
N SER A 631 -23.42 9.65 -21.75
CA SER A 631 -23.13 9.81 -23.17
C SER A 631 -22.86 8.47 -23.84
N HIS A 632 -23.61 8.21 -24.92
CA HIS A 632 -23.52 7.03 -25.79
C HIS A 632 -22.20 6.93 -26.60
N SER A 633 -21.11 7.56 -26.13
CA SER A 633 -19.81 7.46 -26.78
C SER A 633 -19.22 6.06 -26.54
N PRO A 634 -18.79 5.33 -27.59
CA PRO A 634 -18.11 4.06 -27.42
C PRO A 634 -16.86 4.28 -26.58
N ILE A 635 -16.73 3.54 -25.49
CA ILE A 635 -15.56 3.62 -24.62
C ILE A 635 -14.39 2.97 -25.35
N PRO A 636 -13.29 3.70 -25.64
CA PRO A 636 -12.16 3.12 -26.33
C PRO A 636 -11.36 2.22 -25.38
N VAL A 637 -11.14 0.96 -25.79
CA VAL A 637 -10.35 -0.03 -25.03
C VAL A 637 -8.97 0.52 -24.67
N SER A 638 -8.31 1.21 -25.60
CA SER A 638 -6.97 1.77 -25.38
C SER A 638 -6.91 2.76 -24.22
N GLN A 639 -7.94 3.59 -24.05
CA GLN A 639 -8.00 4.57 -22.97
C GLN A 639 -8.18 3.86 -21.61
N VAL A 640 -9.06 2.86 -21.55
CA VAL A 640 -9.29 2.07 -20.32
C VAL A 640 -8.03 1.30 -19.94
N VAL A 641 -7.38 0.65 -20.90
CA VAL A 641 -6.13 -0.07 -20.68
C VAL A 641 -5.04 0.87 -20.18
N GLN A 642 -4.81 2.01 -20.83
CA GLN A 642 -3.78 2.98 -20.40
C GLN A 642 -4.04 3.50 -18.98
N LEU A 643 -5.30 3.81 -18.66
CA LEU A 643 -5.71 4.28 -17.35
C LEU A 643 -5.43 3.23 -16.26
N LEU A 644 -5.90 2.01 -16.46
CA LEU A 644 -5.73 0.92 -15.51
C LEU A 644 -4.27 0.45 -15.41
N GLU A 645 -3.52 0.45 -16.51
CA GLU A 645 -2.08 0.20 -16.48
C GLU A 645 -1.36 1.23 -15.64
N ARG A 646 -1.59 2.53 -15.86
CA ARG A 646 -0.97 3.59 -15.05
C ARG A 646 -1.22 3.38 -13.56
N VAL A 647 -2.45 3.03 -13.18
CA VAL A 647 -2.80 2.73 -11.77
C VAL A 647 -2.08 1.46 -11.29
N HIS A 648 -2.06 0.40 -12.10
CA HIS A 648 -1.43 -0.87 -11.76
C HIS A 648 0.10 -0.77 -11.63
N TYR A 649 0.76 -0.01 -12.52
CA TYR A 649 2.20 0.27 -12.49
C TYR A 649 2.60 1.18 -11.33
N ALA A 650 1.73 2.12 -10.92
CA ALA A 650 2.01 2.97 -9.77
C ALA A 650 1.96 2.18 -8.44
N LEU A 651 1.20 1.10 -8.40
CA LEU A 651 0.97 0.29 -7.21
C LEU A 651 1.89 -0.93 -7.08
N ASN A 652 2.41 -1.46 -8.21
CA ASN A 652 3.20 -2.67 -8.26
C ASN A 652 4.60 -2.41 -8.76
#